data_AF-A0AA42P2F0-F1
#
_entry.id   AF-A0AA42P2F0-F1
#
_cell.length_a   1.000
_cell.length_b   1.000
_cell.length_c   1.000
_cell.angle_alpha   90.00
_cell.angle_beta   90.00
_cell.angle_gamma   90.00
#
_symmetry.space_group_name_H-M   'P 1'
#
loop_
_entity.id
_entity.type
_entity.pdbx_description
1 polymer ?
#
loop_
_entity_poly.entity_id
_entity_poly.type
_entity_poly.pdbx_seq_one_letter_code
_entity_poly.pdbx_strand_id
1 'polypeptide(L)'
;MLDGWIGTEVEELSGESAVEIIKNWMSLSLQRSEGISDIHAKTGIQRKRLVKLFSSHCQETPLPEEISRISAATGYPAHDLVVRAAEYLSPAVLDINAPEGSVAPPRASRNALKLWLRSARRDNPRGRLTQMELAERIGRSHMSVAAWENVAISRIPKYKDICAIAEACGVEPPGPDFDVRQGRAIEAEVIASMGTPTDLYEEILFNGRLLSRRAHVPSHAERNALVFRARYGGQGDAESTLQAIGEIHGITRERIRQIVDKQLSFLPTTAVLTAQFDALVDSCQGLGGAAVPEAEERLRSLLGGTLSLQGAIDYGREVLGRSLPVQIIRVKKGEPVVLAGQLPDWFMDGISQSKAAIRHCGAAQVNLVWALTMRQHGDWIAPEEFRSIIAHAPGFEWIDEDQAWYWFGIDGSANRVVNRAIDILSNAKGALDIEVIYSGVTRHSRIASSDVAEDAGIWPPMEVVQWVLAKTPALICQQGDDFRLASPDAAQEGKKGVAHSIVEELKLRGGLASRSELHEVLVTGLGINTVSFSVALAYSPLLRQVDRGIFAIRGWPINAARLSEAQSRVGTSSGPLVNYREISVSSSGDVSWVNTVSKSSLTNLYAGVPSKAFLHLDAGEYDAEGAILTLTENRMIGLIKHVVSQGGDAGTAYRVTANSRTRKALVEIIGSAGDELEDGD
;
A
#
# COMPACT_ATOMS: atom_id res chain seq x y z
N MET A 1 -13.58 16.50 7.84
CA MET A 1 -14.58 17.14 8.74
C MET A 1 -15.90 17.52 8.04
N LEU A 2 -15.96 17.62 6.70
CA LEU A 2 -17.22 17.58 5.94
C LEU A 2 -17.73 16.13 5.71
N ASP A 3 -16.86 15.14 5.96
CA ASP A 3 -17.10 13.72 5.69
C ASP A 3 -18.14 13.07 6.61
N GLY A 4 -18.42 13.68 7.78
CA GLY A 4 -19.47 13.24 8.69
C GLY A 4 -20.91 13.47 8.19
N TRP A 5 -21.08 14.23 7.09
CA TRP A 5 -22.39 14.55 6.50
C TRP A 5 -22.57 13.97 5.09
N ILE A 6 -21.61 13.19 4.60
CA ILE A 6 -21.70 12.50 3.31
C ILE A 6 -22.52 11.23 3.53
N GLY A 7 -23.85 11.37 3.51
CA GLY A 7 -24.79 10.27 3.71
C GLY A 7 -26.17 10.69 4.21
N THR A 8 -26.35 11.96 4.62
CA THR A 8 -27.64 12.45 5.09
C THR A 8 -28.60 12.63 3.91
N GLU A 9 -29.66 11.83 3.85
CA GLU A 9 -30.76 12.02 2.91
C GLU A 9 -31.49 13.34 3.20
N VAL A 10 -32.17 13.87 2.17
CA VAL A 10 -32.76 15.22 2.10
C VAL A 10 -33.80 15.53 3.21
N GLU A 11 -34.21 14.54 4.00
CA GLU A 11 -35.27 14.67 5.01
C GLU A 11 -34.79 15.13 6.41
N GLU A 12 -33.47 15.21 6.68
CA GLU A 12 -32.92 15.52 8.02
C GLU A 12 -32.17 16.87 8.15
N LEU A 13 -32.22 17.75 7.14
CA LEU A 13 -31.60 19.09 7.24
C LEU A 13 -32.36 19.98 8.24
N SER A 14 -31.80 20.14 9.45
CA SER A 14 -32.25 21.15 10.41
C SER A 14 -31.60 22.52 10.11
N GLY A 15 -32.21 23.61 10.61
CA GLY A 15 -31.64 24.96 10.48
C GLY A 15 -30.24 25.08 11.09
N GLU A 16 -29.98 24.39 12.20
CA GLU A 16 -28.67 24.39 12.87
C GLU A 16 -27.63 23.60 12.05
N SER A 17 -28.00 22.42 11.53
CA SER A 17 -27.15 21.60 10.67
C SER A 17 -26.79 22.29 9.35
N ALA A 18 -27.76 23.00 8.75
CA ALA A 18 -27.53 23.75 7.52
C ALA A 18 -26.54 24.91 7.72
N VAL A 19 -26.62 25.64 8.85
CA VAL A 19 -25.66 26.70 9.19
C VAL A 19 -24.27 26.10 9.40
N GLU A 20 -24.18 24.99 10.11
CA GLU A 20 -22.90 24.32 10.40
C GLU A 20 -22.20 23.83 9.13
N ILE A 21 -22.92 23.17 8.21
CA ILE A 21 -22.40 22.72 6.91
C ILE A 21 -21.79 23.90 6.13
N ILE A 22 -22.50 25.03 6.08
CA ILE A 22 -22.04 26.21 5.36
C ILE A 22 -20.85 26.86 6.07
N LYS A 23 -20.84 26.94 7.41
CA LYS A 23 -19.74 27.52 8.17
C LYS A 23 -18.46 26.70 8.07
N ASN A 24 -18.57 25.37 8.07
CA ASN A 24 -17.44 24.47 7.86
C ASN A 24 -16.85 24.62 6.45
N TRP A 25 -17.71 24.66 5.43
CA TRP A 25 -17.27 24.94 4.06
C TRP A 25 -16.61 26.31 3.92
N MET A 26 -17.18 27.36 4.54
CA MET A 26 -16.59 28.71 4.55
C MET A 26 -15.20 28.70 5.19
N SER A 27 -15.02 28.08 6.37
CA SER A 27 -13.71 27.99 7.03
C SER A 27 -12.65 27.36 6.11
N LEU A 28 -12.99 26.26 5.44
CA LEU A 28 -12.09 25.57 4.51
C LEU A 28 -11.79 26.38 3.24
N SER A 29 -12.79 27.09 2.71
CA SER A 29 -12.58 28.00 1.57
C SER A 29 -11.65 29.16 1.91
N LEU A 30 -11.70 29.68 3.15
CA LEU A 30 -10.83 30.78 3.59
C LEU A 30 -9.37 30.34 3.69
N GLN A 31 -9.10 29.11 4.15
CA GLN A 31 -7.74 28.54 4.23
C GLN A 31 -7.06 28.42 2.87
N ARG A 32 -7.83 28.40 1.77
CA ARG A 32 -7.32 28.36 0.39
C ARG A 32 -7.14 29.75 -0.25
N SER A 33 -7.39 30.81 0.50
CA SER A 33 -7.24 32.20 0.05
C SER A 33 -6.19 32.96 0.86
N GLU A 34 -5.69 34.07 0.34
CA GLU A 34 -4.80 34.99 1.08
C GLU A 34 -5.55 35.85 2.11
N GLY A 35 -6.84 35.55 2.34
CA GLY A 35 -7.70 36.17 3.35
C GLY A 35 -8.89 36.91 2.75
N ILE A 36 -9.71 37.49 3.64
CA ILE A 36 -11.01 38.10 3.29
C ILE A 36 -10.87 39.25 2.27
N SER A 37 -9.73 39.97 2.29
CA SER A 37 -9.45 41.05 1.33
C SER A 37 -9.27 40.53 -0.10
N ASP A 38 -8.67 39.35 -0.28
CA ASP A 38 -8.49 38.70 -1.58
C ASP A 38 -9.82 38.19 -2.13
N ILE A 39 -10.63 37.56 -1.28
CA ILE A 39 -11.99 37.12 -1.65
C ILE A 39 -12.86 38.31 -2.05
N HIS A 40 -12.78 39.43 -1.34
CA HIS A 40 -13.48 40.67 -1.71
C HIS A 40 -13.11 41.14 -3.12
N ALA A 41 -11.81 41.21 -3.43
CA ALA A 41 -11.31 41.66 -4.73
C ALA A 41 -11.75 40.74 -5.89
N LYS A 42 -11.82 39.43 -5.64
CA LYS A 42 -12.17 38.42 -6.66
C LYS A 42 -13.67 38.19 -6.85
N THR A 43 -14.49 38.39 -5.81
CA THR A 43 -15.94 38.09 -5.85
C THR A 43 -16.85 39.32 -5.99
N GLY A 44 -16.33 40.51 -5.67
CA GLY A 44 -17.12 41.74 -5.59
C GLY A 44 -18.10 41.81 -4.40
N ILE A 45 -18.13 40.80 -3.53
CA ILE A 45 -18.96 40.80 -2.31
C ILE A 45 -18.36 41.79 -1.32
N GLN A 46 -19.18 42.69 -0.74
CA GLN A 46 -18.67 43.73 0.17
C GLN A 46 -17.87 43.14 1.34
N ARG A 47 -16.69 43.72 1.61
CA ARG A 47 -15.78 43.25 2.68
C ARG A 47 -16.47 43.11 4.04
N LYS A 48 -17.35 44.05 4.41
CA LYS A 48 -18.13 43.98 5.66
C LYS A 48 -19.06 42.77 5.71
N ARG A 49 -19.64 42.37 4.59
CA ARG A 49 -20.50 41.17 4.48
C ARG A 49 -19.65 39.91 4.60
N LEU A 50 -18.51 39.83 3.90
CA LEU A 50 -17.61 38.68 4.02
C LEU A 50 -17.13 38.48 5.47
N VAL A 51 -16.75 39.54 6.19
CA VAL A 51 -16.35 39.43 7.60
C VAL A 51 -17.45 38.79 8.47
N LYS A 52 -18.72 39.11 8.22
CA LYS A 52 -19.84 38.50 8.92
C LYS A 52 -20.05 37.04 8.49
N LEU A 53 -19.96 36.74 7.20
CA LEU A 53 -20.14 35.39 6.68
C LEU A 53 -19.07 34.41 7.18
N PHE A 54 -17.80 34.84 7.31
CA PHE A 54 -16.71 34.03 7.85
C PHE A 54 -16.60 34.06 9.39
N SER A 55 -17.41 34.86 10.08
CA SER A 55 -17.43 34.89 11.54
C SER A 55 -18.17 33.67 12.10
N SER A 56 -17.56 33.00 13.07
CA SER A 56 -18.17 31.93 13.88
C SER A 56 -19.24 32.45 14.84
N HIS A 57 -19.23 33.74 15.17
CA HIS A 57 -20.18 34.37 16.09
C HIS A 57 -21.39 34.99 15.38
N CYS A 58 -21.44 34.92 14.04
CA CYS A 58 -22.53 35.47 13.24
C CYS A 58 -23.25 34.35 12.50
N GLN A 59 -24.57 34.27 12.67
CA GLN A 59 -25.45 33.27 12.03
C GLN A 59 -25.74 33.60 10.55
N GLU A 60 -25.18 34.68 10.00
CA GLU A 60 -25.37 35.02 8.58
C GLU A 60 -24.70 33.96 7.68
N THR A 61 -25.46 33.48 6.69
CA THR A 61 -25.03 32.51 5.68
C THR A 61 -25.02 33.14 4.28
N PRO A 62 -24.08 32.75 3.40
CA PRO A 62 -24.02 33.20 2.03
C PRO A 62 -25.23 32.71 1.22
N LEU A 63 -25.69 33.54 0.28
CA LEU A 63 -26.67 33.13 -0.72
C LEU A 63 -26.05 32.11 -1.70
N PRO A 64 -26.85 31.27 -2.39
CA PRO A 64 -26.34 30.32 -3.38
C PRO A 64 -25.42 30.96 -4.44
N GLU A 65 -25.77 32.16 -4.91
CA GLU A 65 -24.93 32.92 -5.86
C GLU A 65 -23.61 33.44 -5.25
N GLU A 66 -23.58 33.68 -3.94
CA GLU A 66 -22.35 34.05 -3.22
C GLU A 66 -21.45 32.83 -3.02
N ILE A 67 -22.03 31.64 -2.79
CA ILE A 67 -21.31 30.36 -2.69
C ILE A 67 -20.58 30.05 -3.99
N SER A 68 -21.26 30.17 -5.14
CA SER A 68 -20.62 29.93 -6.44
C SER A 68 -19.46 30.89 -6.69
N ARG A 69 -19.61 32.16 -6.32
CA ARG A 69 -18.55 33.18 -6.46
C ARG A 69 -17.36 32.92 -5.53
N ILE A 70 -17.61 32.59 -4.28
CA ILE A 70 -16.56 32.28 -3.29
C ILE A 70 -15.83 30.99 -3.68
N SER A 71 -16.54 29.96 -4.15
CA SER A 71 -15.94 28.73 -4.65
C SER A 71 -15.00 28.99 -5.82
N ALA A 72 -15.44 29.79 -6.81
CA ALA A 72 -14.63 30.18 -7.94
C ALA A 72 -13.40 31.02 -7.54
N ALA A 73 -13.54 31.92 -6.55
CA ALA A 73 -12.46 32.77 -6.10
C ALA A 73 -11.40 32.07 -5.24
N THR A 74 -11.80 31.04 -4.48
CA THR A 74 -10.92 30.30 -3.56
C THR A 74 -10.37 29.00 -4.17
N GLY A 75 -10.94 28.54 -5.29
CA GLY A 75 -10.61 27.26 -5.89
C GLY A 75 -11.09 26.05 -5.07
N TYR A 76 -11.86 26.27 -4.00
CA TYR A 76 -12.45 25.20 -3.19
C TYR A 76 -13.88 24.91 -3.67
N PRO A 77 -14.16 23.71 -4.21
CA PRO A 77 -15.45 23.40 -4.82
C PRO A 77 -16.57 23.42 -3.77
N ALA A 78 -17.69 24.07 -4.10
CA ALA A 78 -18.91 23.98 -3.31
C ALA A 78 -19.62 22.66 -3.60
N HIS A 79 -19.75 21.80 -2.59
CA HIS A 79 -20.48 20.54 -2.71
C HIS A 79 -21.99 20.80 -2.83
N ASP A 80 -22.74 19.92 -3.50
CA ASP A 80 -24.20 20.02 -3.68
C ASP A 80 -24.94 20.20 -2.34
N LEU A 81 -24.43 19.57 -1.28
CA LEU A 81 -24.92 19.71 0.10
C LEU A 81 -24.84 21.17 0.63
N VAL A 82 -23.76 21.90 0.30
CA VAL A 82 -23.55 23.29 0.73
C VAL A 82 -24.50 24.24 0.00
N VAL A 83 -24.74 23.99 -1.29
CA VAL A 83 -25.70 24.74 -2.09
C VAL A 83 -27.12 24.51 -1.57
N ARG A 84 -27.50 23.25 -1.31
CA ARG A 84 -28.81 22.90 -0.74
C ARG A 84 -29.03 23.45 0.66
N ALA A 85 -28.00 23.45 1.53
CA ALA A 85 -28.09 24.05 2.85
C ALA A 85 -28.34 25.57 2.76
N ALA A 86 -27.74 26.25 1.78
CA ALA A 86 -27.97 27.67 1.56
C ALA A 86 -29.34 27.98 0.96
N GLU A 87 -29.83 27.12 0.08
CA GLU A 87 -31.19 27.18 -0.45
C GLU A 87 -32.24 26.96 0.66
N TYR A 88 -31.98 26.03 1.58
CA TYR A 88 -32.82 25.77 2.76
C TYR A 88 -32.91 26.99 3.69
N LEU A 89 -31.80 27.70 3.89
CA LEU A 89 -31.73 28.87 4.79
C LEU A 89 -32.12 30.20 4.13
N SER A 90 -32.27 30.23 2.80
CA SER A 90 -32.71 31.44 2.09
C SER A 90 -34.23 31.54 2.12
N PRO A 91 -34.83 32.49 2.87
CA PRO A 91 -36.26 32.72 2.78
C PRO A 91 -36.55 33.23 1.38
N ALA A 92 -37.34 32.50 0.60
CA ALA A 92 -37.85 33.01 -0.66
C ALA A 92 -38.49 34.37 -0.38
N VAL A 93 -37.98 35.41 -1.05
CA VAL A 93 -38.63 36.72 -1.11
C VAL A 93 -40.05 36.45 -1.59
N LEU A 94 -41.00 36.71 -0.69
CA LEU A 94 -42.43 36.66 -0.92
C LEU A 94 -42.76 37.57 -2.10
N ASP A 95 -42.92 36.99 -3.29
CA ASP A 95 -43.65 37.65 -4.37
C ASP A 95 -45.13 37.33 -4.17
N ILE A 96 -45.74 38.16 -3.31
CA ILE A 96 -47.18 38.23 -3.11
C ILE A 96 -47.74 38.81 -4.41
N ASN A 97 -47.99 37.99 -5.42
CA ASN A 97 -48.93 38.20 -6.53
C ASN A 97 -48.84 37.06 -7.59
N ALA A 98 -49.36 35.86 -7.28
CA ALA A 98 -49.78 34.90 -8.31
C ALA A 98 -50.87 33.96 -7.75
N PRO A 99 -51.89 33.60 -8.55
CA PRO A 99 -53.18 33.13 -8.04
C PRO A 99 -53.13 31.68 -7.55
N GLU A 100 -53.97 31.41 -6.55
CA GLU A 100 -54.28 30.08 -6.03
C GLU A 100 -54.57 29.08 -7.16
N GLY A 101 -53.90 27.92 -7.11
CA GLY A 101 -54.28 26.76 -7.92
C GLY A 101 -53.12 25.94 -8.45
N SER A 102 -52.52 25.11 -7.59
CA SER A 102 -51.94 23.81 -7.97
C SER A 102 -51.27 23.17 -6.75
N VAL A 103 -52.06 22.47 -5.94
CA VAL A 103 -51.50 21.41 -5.08
C VAL A 103 -50.88 20.37 -6.02
N ALA A 104 -49.55 20.26 -6.04
CA ALA A 104 -48.87 19.19 -6.76
C ALA A 104 -48.96 17.89 -5.94
N PRO A 105 -49.48 16.78 -6.49
CA PRO A 105 -49.52 15.49 -5.79
C PRO A 105 -48.14 14.81 -5.77
N PRO A 106 -47.93 13.78 -4.92
CA PRO A 106 -46.66 13.06 -4.83
C PRO A 106 -46.37 12.34 -6.16
N ARG A 107 -45.16 12.50 -6.69
CA ARG A 107 -44.77 11.97 -8.00
C ARG A 107 -44.37 10.49 -7.90
N ALA A 108 -45.18 9.61 -8.49
CA ALA A 108 -44.77 8.26 -8.86
C ALA A 108 -43.50 8.25 -9.74
N SER A 109 -42.72 7.16 -9.71
CA SER A 109 -41.46 7.11 -10.45
C SER A 109 -41.70 7.26 -11.96
N ARG A 110 -40.98 8.19 -12.58
CA ARG A 110 -41.06 8.47 -14.03
C ARG A 110 -41.00 7.21 -14.89
N ASN A 111 -40.26 6.20 -14.44
CA ASN A 111 -40.05 4.96 -15.17
C ASN A 111 -41.28 4.03 -15.13
N ALA A 112 -42.01 3.99 -14.00
CA ALA A 112 -43.24 3.21 -13.87
C ALA A 112 -44.33 3.72 -14.82
N LEU A 113 -44.51 5.04 -14.92
CA LEU A 113 -45.44 5.64 -15.87
C LEU A 113 -45.07 5.30 -17.32
N LYS A 114 -43.77 5.32 -17.67
CA LYS A 114 -43.31 5.01 -19.03
C LYS A 114 -43.52 3.53 -19.39
N LEU A 115 -43.37 2.63 -18.42
CA LEU A 115 -43.66 1.20 -18.58
C LEU A 115 -45.16 0.96 -18.76
N TRP A 116 -45.98 1.62 -17.94
CA TRP A 116 -47.43 1.57 -18.09
C TRP A 116 -47.88 2.05 -19.47
N LEU A 117 -47.37 3.18 -19.97
CA LEU A 117 -47.70 3.69 -21.31
C LEU A 117 -47.38 2.68 -22.42
N ARG A 118 -46.23 1.99 -22.33
CA ARG A 118 -45.85 0.93 -23.29
C ARG A 118 -46.79 -0.28 -23.21
N SER A 119 -47.15 -0.72 -22.01
CA SER A 119 -48.03 -1.88 -21.83
C SER A 119 -49.47 -1.56 -22.21
N ALA A 120 -49.99 -0.40 -21.80
CA ALA A 120 -51.28 0.13 -22.22
C ALA A 120 -51.42 0.23 -23.74
N ARG A 121 -50.33 0.43 -24.48
CA ARG A 121 -50.38 0.38 -25.95
C ARG A 121 -50.31 -1.03 -26.52
N ARG A 122 -49.46 -1.90 -25.94
CA ARG A 122 -49.14 -3.22 -26.50
C ARG A 122 -50.12 -4.33 -26.10
N ASP A 123 -50.63 -4.28 -24.88
CA ASP A 123 -51.30 -5.38 -24.20
C ASP A 123 -52.75 -5.01 -23.83
N ASN A 124 -53.39 -4.19 -24.67
CA ASN A 124 -54.70 -3.62 -24.35
C ASN A 124 -55.88 -4.48 -24.87
N PRO A 125 -57.07 -4.38 -24.24
CA PRO A 125 -58.23 -5.19 -24.59
C PRO A 125 -58.78 -4.93 -26.01
N ARG A 126 -58.43 -3.79 -26.60
CA ARG A 126 -58.86 -3.37 -27.94
C ARG A 126 -57.84 -3.73 -29.05
N GLY A 127 -56.81 -4.50 -28.71
CA GLY A 127 -55.78 -4.95 -29.63
C GLY A 127 -54.56 -4.01 -29.70
N ARG A 128 -53.39 -4.61 -29.96
CA ARG A 128 -52.09 -3.92 -29.99
C ARG A 128 -52.10 -2.76 -30.97
N LEU A 129 -51.70 -1.58 -30.51
CA LEU A 129 -51.53 -0.39 -31.35
C LEU A 129 -50.06 -0.10 -31.63
N THR A 130 -49.76 0.39 -32.82
CA THR A 130 -48.49 1.05 -33.12
C THR A 130 -48.45 2.44 -32.47
N GLN A 131 -47.26 3.02 -32.32
CA GLN A 131 -47.13 4.39 -31.79
C GLN A 131 -47.80 5.43 -32.71
N MET A 132 -47.87 5.14 -34.01
CA MET A 132 -48.49 6.01 -35.01
C MET A 132 -50.03 5.98 -34.90
N GLU A 133 -50.61 4.78 -34.79
CA GLU A 133 -52.07 4.60 -34.60
C GLU A 133 -52.54 5.17 -33.25
N LEU A 134 -51.76 4.98 -32.18
CA LEU A 134 -52.08 5.58 -30.89
C LEU A 134 -52.04 7.10 -30.97
N ALA A 135 -51.02 7.67 -31.61
CA ALA A 135 -50.85 9.11 -31.77
C ALA A 135 -52.01 9.75 -32.55
N GLU A 136 -52.47 9.10 -33.61
CA GLU A 136 -53.64 9.51 -34.40
C GLU A 136 -54.92 9.50 -33.55
N ARG A 137 -55.16 8.44 -32.76
CA ARG A 137 -56.34 8.31 -31.90
C ARG A 137 -56.42 9.37 -30.80
N ILE A 138 -55.28 9.83 -30.28
CA ILE A 138 -55.23 10.81 -29.18
C ILE A 138 -54.93 12.25 -29.65
N GLY A 139 -54.83 12.49 -30.96
CA GLY A 139 -54.56 13.82 -31.51
C GLY A 139 -53.19 14.38 -31.12
N ARG A 140 -52.14 13.54 -31.14
CA ARG A 140 -50.76 13.91 -30.79
C ARG A 140 -49.79 13.47 -31.88
N SER A 141 -48.58 14.01 -31.86
CA SER A 141 -47.52 13.58 -32.77
C SER A 141 -46.96 12.22 -32.35
N HIS A 142 -46.68 11.33 -33.30
CA HIS A 142 -46.04 10.03 -33.04
C HIS A 142 -44.68 10.18 -32.33
N MET A 143 -43.96 11.28 -32.57
CA MET A 143 -42.72 11.63 -31.86
C MET A 143 -42.96 11.92 -30.37
N SER A 144 -44.13 12.45 -30.01
CA SER A 144 -44.49 12.66 -28.60
C SER A 144 -44.77 11.33 -27.89
N VAL A 145 -45.50 10.42 -28.54
CA VAL A 145 -45.76 9.07 -28.00
C VAL A 145 -44.45 8.28 -27.85
N ALA A 146 -43.57 8.33 -28.85
CA ALA A 146 -42.26 7.71 -28.79
C ALA A 146 -41.37 8.29 -27.67
N ALA A 147 -41.37 9.62 -27.50
CA ALA A 147 -40.64 10.29 -26.43
C ALA A 147 -41.19 9.94 -25.04
N TRP A 148 -42.52 9.83 -24.91
CA TRP A 148 -43.15 9.42 -23.66
C TRP A 148 -42.78 8.00 -23.29
N GLU A 149 -42.74 7.08 -24.23
CA GLU A 149 -42.35 5.69 -23.96
C GLU A 149 -40.84 5.49 -23.78
N ASN A 150 -39.98 6.38 -24.27
CA ASN A 150 -38.53 6.20 -24.19
C ASN A 150 -37.99 6.49 -22.77
N VAL A 151 -37.36 5.50 -22.15
CA VAL A 151 -36.78 5.59 -20.79
C VAL A 151 -35.62 6.59 -20.72
N ALA A 152 -34.87 6.75 -21.81
CA ALA A 152 -33.75 7.70 -21.89
C ALA A 152 -34.20 9.17 -22.03
N ILE A 153 -35.48 9.42 -22.35
CA ILE A 153 -36.02 10.77 -22.56
C ILE A 153 -36.82 11.20 -21.33
N SER A 154 -36.50 12.36 -20.77
CA SER A 154 -37.13 12.87 -19.54
C SER A 154 -38.58 13.32 -19.69
N ARG A 155 -39.06 13.47 -20.93
CA ARG A 155 -40.41 13.93 -21.27
C ARG A 155 -41.48 12.91 -20.84
N ILE A 156 -42.54 13.41 -20.21
CA ILE A 156 -43.73 12.66 -19.81
C ILE A 156 -45.01 13.31 -20.35
N PRO A 157 -46.10 12.55 -20.58
CA PRO A 157 -47.39 13.09 -20.99
C PRO A 157 -48.04 13.89 -19.86
N LYS A 158 -48.89 14.87 -20.20
CA LYS A 158 -49.74 15.54 -19.20
C LYS A 158 -50.86 14.59 -18.79
N TYR A 159 -51.47 14.80 -17.61
CA TYR A 159 -52.55 13.95 -17.11
C TYR A 159 -53.71 13.77 -18.11
N LYS A 160 -54.10 14.84 -18.80
CA LYS A 160 -55.11 14.78 -19.88
C LYS A 160 -54.74 13.81 -21.01
N ASP A 161 -53.45 13.70 -21.33
CA ASP A 161 -52.95 12.80 -22.38
C ASP A 161 -52.87 11.36 -21.86
N ILE A 162 -52.63 11.16 -20.56
CA ILE A 162 -52.69 9.84 -19.89
C ILE A 162 -54.11 9.29 -19.93
N CYS A 163 -55.12 10.10 -19.58
CA CYS A 163 -56.52 9.72 -19.67
C CYS A 163 -56.94 9.40 -21.11
N ALA A 164 -56.51 10.22 -22.09
CA ALA A 164 -56.80 9.98 -23.50
C ALA A 164 -56.17 8.67 -24.02
N ILE A 165 -54.96 8.33 -23.57
CA ILE A 165 -54.31 7.05 -23.90
C ILE A 165 -55.07 5.88 -23.26
N ALA A 166 -55.46 6.01 -21.99
CA ALA A 166 -56.23 5.00 -21.28
C ALA A 166 -57.54 4.67 -22.00
N GLU A 167 -58.28 5.72 -22.38
CA GLU A 167 -59.52 5.62 -23.14
C GLU A 167 -59.31 5.02 -24.55
N ALA A 168 -58.29 5.47 -25.28
CA ALA A 168 -57.98 4.98 -26.62
C ALA A 168 -57.62 3.48 -26.63
N CYS A 169 -56.97 3.03 -25.57
CA CYS A 169 -56.57 1.64 -25.39
C CYS A 169 -57.62 0.79 -24.64
N GLY A 170 -58.65 1.40 -24.03
CA GLY A 170 -59.64 0.67 -23.24
C GLY A 170 -59.08 0.08 -21.94
N VAL A 171 -58.12 0.78 -21.32
CA VAL A 171 -57.53 0.44 -20.01
C VAL A 171 -57.87 1.56 -19.02
N GLU A 172 -57.87 1.27 -17.72
CA GLU A 172 -58.09 2.31 -16.71
C GLU A 172 -56.87 3.23 -16.60
N PRO A 173 -57.05 4.56 -16.49
CA PRO A 173 -55.94 5.48 -16.29
C PRO A 173 -55.31 5.25 -14.91
N PRO A 174 -53.98 5.35 -14.78
CA PRO A 174 -53.34 5.27 -13.48
C PRO A 174 -53.86 6.42 -12.61
N GLY A 175 -54.33 6.09 -11.41
CA GLY A 175 -54.77 7.08 -10.42
C GLY A 175 -53.62 7.98 -9.95
N PRO A 176 -53.91 9.06 -9.19
CA PRO A 176 -52.88 9.93 -8.64
C PRO A 176 -51.87 9.23 -7.68
N ASP A 177 -52.23 8.06 -7.12
CA ASP A 177 -51.40 7.27 -6.18
C ASP A 177 -50.97 5.90 -6.77
N PHE A 178 -50.63 5.84 -8.05
CA PHE A 178 -50.40 4.57 -8.76
C PHE A 178 -49.08 3.88 -8.38
N ASP A 179 -49.08 3.15 -7.25
CA ASP A 179 -48.35 1.88 -6.96
C ASP A 179 -48.73 1.26 -5.59
N VAL A 180 -49.41 2.01 -4.71
CA VAL A 180 -49.51 1.63 -3.27
C VAL A 180 -50.59 0.60 -2.96
N ARG A 181 -51.72 0.58 -3.69
CA ARG A 181 -52.88 -0.26 -3.32
C ARG A 181 -52.70 -1.75 -3.64
N GLN A 182 -52.06 -2.08 -4.76
CA GLN A 182 -51.83 -3.47 -5.16
C GLN A 182 -50.68 -4.10 -4.35
N GLY A 183 -49.69 -3.29 -3.96
CA GLY A 183 -48.62 -3.71 -3.06
C GLY A 183 -49.07 -4.11 -1.68
N ARG A 184 -49.89 -3.28 -1.03
CA ARG A 184 -50.40 -3.55 0.32
C ARG A 184 -51.27 -4.81 0.40
N ALA A 185 -52.02 -5.12 -0.67
CA ALA A 185 -52.83 -6.35 -0.72
C ALA A 185 -51.97 -7.61 -0.85
N ILE A 186 -50.94 -7.60 -1.70
CA ILE A 186 -50.00 -8.73 -1.86
C ILE A 186 -49.17 -8.91 -0.59
N GLU A 187 -48.71 -7.82 0.01
CA GLU A 187 -47.97 -7.83 1.27
C GLU A 187 -48.80 -8.43 2.41
N ALA A 188 -50.05 -7.98 2.58
CA ALA A 188 -50.97 -8.54 3.57
C ALA A 188 -51.28 -10.03 3.34
N GLU A 189 -51.42 -10.46 2.08
CA GLU A 189 -51.65 -11.88 1.74
C GLU A 189 -50.42 -12.75 2.05
N VAL A 190 -49.21 -12.28 1.71
CA VAL A 190 -47.97 -13.00 2.00
C VAL A 190 -47.75 -13.09 3.51
N ILE A 191 -47.92 -11.98 4.24
CA ILE A 191 -47.84 -11.93 5.72
C ILE A 191 -48.86 -12.88 6.34
N ALA A 192 -50.10 -12.91 5.86
CA ALA A 192 -51.13 -13.82 6.38
C ALA A 192 -50.84 -15.30 6.07
N SER A 193 -50.09 -15.59 5.00
CA SER A 193 -49.77 -16.95 4.56
C SER A 193 -48.48 -17.53 5.14
N MET A 194 -47.69 -16.72 5.87
CA MET A 194 -46.35 -17.11 6.34
C MET A 194 -46.11 -16.75 7.81
N GLY A 195 -45.32 -17.58 8.49
CA GLY A 195 -44.78 -17.23 9.81
C GLY A 195 -43.71 -16.14 9.70
N THR A 196 -43.47 -15.43 10.80
CA THR A 196 -42.39 -14.43 10.90
C THR A 196 -41.02 -15.10 10.73
N PRO A 197 -40.14 -14.59 9.86
CA PRO A 197 -38.79 -15.13 9.69
C PRO A 197 -38.00 -15.13 11.00
N THR A 198 -37.33 -16.25 11.30
CA THR A 198 -36.50 -16.41 12.50
C THR A 198 -35.02 -16.11 12.27
N ASP A 199 -34.58 -16.09 11.01
CA ASP A 199 -33.22 -15.87 10.57
C ASP A 199 -33.19 -15.21 9.17
N LEU A 200 -32.01 -14.77 8.72
CA LEU A 200 -31.84 -14.07 7.46
C LEU A 200 -32.14 -14.97 6.26
N TYR A 201 -31.86 -16.27 6.34
CA TYR A 201 -32.19 -17.24 5.31
C TYR A 201 -33.70 -17.29 4.99
N GLU A 202 -34.56 -17.31 6.03
CA GLU A 202 -36.01 -17.24 5.88
C GLU A 202 -36.49 -15.84 5.49
N GLU A 203 -35.82 -14.77 5.95
CA GLU A 203 -36.14 -13.40 5.56
C GLU A 203 -35.91 -13.17 4.05
N ILE A 204 -34.80 -13.68 3.51
CA ILE A 204 -34.52 -13.63 2.06
C ILE A 204 -35.61 -14.38 1.28
N LEU A 205 -36.08 -15.53 1.78
CA LEU A 205 -37.17 -16.26 1.13
C LEU A 205 -38.48 -15.48 1.16
N PHE A 206 -38.81 -14.89 2.30
CA PHE A 206 -40.00 -14.07 2.49
C PHE A 206 -40.01 -12.91 1.49
N ASN A 207 -38.91 -12.16 1.43
CA ASN A 207 -38.74 -11.05 0.50
C ASN A 207 -38.76 -11.54 -0.96
N GLY A 208 -38.16 -12.70 -1.24
CA GLY A 208 -38.22 -13.36 -2.54
C GLY A 208 -39.64 -13.71 -2.97
N ARG A 209 -40.51 -14.18 -2.06
CA ARG A 209 -41.93 -14.47 -2.34
C ARG A 209 -42.71 -13.19 -2.62
N LEU A 210 -42.49 -12.15 -1.83
CA LEU A 210 -43.11 -10.84 -2.02
C LEU A 210 -42.79 -10.26 -3.41
N LEU A 211 -41.51 -10.23 -3.77
CA LEU A 211 -41.05 -9.75 -5.07
C LEU A 211 -41.53 -10.65 -6.21
N SER A 212 -41.54 -11.96 -6.02
CA SER A 212 -41.98 -12.92 -7.05
C SER A 212 -43.46 -12.80 -7.38
N ARG A 213 -44.32 -12.60 -6.38
CA ARG A 213 -45.77 -12.44 -6.60
C ARG A 213 -46.11 -11.13 -7.32
N ARG A 214 -45.28 -10.10 -7.17
CA ARG A 214 -45.41 -8.84 -7.93
C ARG A 214 -44.84 -8.96 -9.34
N ALA A 215 -43.70 -9.63 -9.48
CA ALA A 215 -42.98 -9.72 -10.74
C ALA A 215 -43.53 -10.80 -11.69
N HIS A 216 -44.18 -11.84 -11.19
CA HIS A 216 -44.52 -13.04 -11.95
C HIS A 216 -45.92 -13.57 -11.68
N VAL A 217 -46.38 -14.43 -12.60
CA VAL A 217 -47.66 -15.14 -12.49
C VAL A 217 -47.62 -16.06 -11.26
N PRO A 218 -48.72 -16.20 -10.48
CA PRO A 218 -48.75 -16.99 -9.25
C PRO A 218 -48.21 -18.42 -9.38
N SER A 219 -48.43 -19.07 -10.52
CA SER A 219 -47.93 -20.43 -10.82
C SER A 219 -46.40 -20.57 -10.84
N HIS A 220 -45.67 -19.46 -10.96
CA HIS A 220 -44.20 -19.43 -10.96
C HIS A 220 -43.61 -18.70 -9.75
N ALA A 221 -44.44 -18.07 -8.92
CA ALA A 221 -43.98 -17.21 -7.84
C ALA A 221 -43.13 -17.98 -6.82
N GLU A 222 -43.54 -19.19 -6.44
CA GLU A 222 -42.83 -19.98 -5.43
C GLU A 222 -41.46 -20.45 -5.92
N ARG A 223 -41.39 -21.04 -7.12
CA ARG A 223 -40.11 -21.43 -7.74
C ARG A 223 -39.17 -20.23 -7.88
N ASN A 224 -39.70 -19.08 -8.32
CA ASN A 224 -38.88 -17.90 -8.52
C ASN A 224 -38.39 -17.29 -7.19
N ALA A 225 -39.15 -17.45 -6.10
CA ALA A 225 -38.69 -17.06 -4.77
C ALA A 225 -37.54 -17.95 -4.28
N LEU A 226 -37.59 -19.25 -4.57
CA LEU A 226 -36.47 -20.16 -4.29
C LEU A 226 -35.23 -19.81 -5.11
N VAL A 227 -35.40 -19.45 -6.39
CA VAL A 227 -34.32 -18.92 -7.25
C VAL A 227 -33.69 -17.67 -6.64
N PHE A 228 -34.52 -16.76 -6.11
CA PHE A 228 -34.06 -15.54 -5.46
C PHE A 228 -33.23 -15.84 -4.21
N ARG A 229 -33.70 -16.76 -3.35
CA ARG A 229 -32.92 -17.18 -2.17
C ARG A 229 -31.59 -17.84 -2.54
N ALA A 230 -31.59 -18.72 -3.55
CA ALA A 230 -30.38 -19.40 -4.01
C ALA A 230 -29.32 -18.41 -4.53
N ARG A 231 -29.75 -17.36 -5.24
CA ARG A 231 -28.85 -16.29 -5.75
C ARG A 231 -28.02 -15.61 -4.66
N TYR A 232 -28.57 -15.48 -3.46
CA TYR A 232 -27.93 -14.81 -2.33
C TYR A 232 -27.33 -15.78 -1.32
N GLY A 233 -26.89 -16.96 -1.77
CA GLY A 233 -26.12 -17.88 -0.93
C GLY A 233 -26.95 -18.80 -0.06
N GLY A 234 -28.28 -18.83 -0.21
CA GLY A 234 -29.14 -19.77 0.52
C GLY A 234 -28.99 -21.25 0.12
N GLN A 235 -27.98 -21.61 -0.68
CA GLN A 235 -27.55 -23.00 -0.87
C GLN A 235 -26.01 -23.14 -0.83
N GLY A 236 -25.32 -22.13 -0.29
CA GLY A 236 -23.86 -22.01 -0.31
C GLY A 236 -23.30 -21.27 -1.54
N ASP A 237 -22.11 -20.71 -1.41
CA ASP A 237 -21.51 -19.82 -2.42
C ASP A 237 -21.29 -20.51 -3.78
N ALA A 238 -20.90 -21.78 -3.78
CA ALA A 238 -20.70 -22.56 -5.00
C ALA A 238 -22.01 -22.75 -5.81
N GLU A 239 -23.14 -22.86 -5.11
CA GLU A 239 -24.47 -23.05 -5.71
C GLU A 239 -25.20 -21.73 -6.00
N SER A 240 -24.65 -20.59 -5.57
CA SER A 240 -25.23 -19.25 -5.78
C SER A 240 -25.04 -18.71 -7.22
N THR A 241 -24.25 -19.40 -8.05
CA THR A 241 -24.00 -18.97 -9.42
C THR A 241 -25.24 -19.16 -10.30
N LEU A 242 -25.48 -18.23 -11.23
CA LEU A 242 -26.62 -18.31 -12.16
C LEU A 242 -26.66 -19.62 -12.97
N GLN A 243 -25.50 -20.26 -13.18
CA GLN A 243 -25.41 -21.55 -13.86
C GLN A 243 -25.86 -22.69 -12.95
N ALA A 244 -25.32 -22.79 -11.72
CA ALA A 244 -25.70 -23.84 -10.76
C ALA A 244 -27.19 -23.78 -10.41
N ILE A 245 -27.73 -22.58 -10.17
CA ILE A 245 -29.16 -22.36 -9.93
C ILE A 245 -30.00 -22.82 -11.14
N GLY A 246 -29.51 -22.56 -12.35
CA GLY A 246 -30.15 -22.99 -13.58
C GLY A 246 -30.24 -24.52 -13.68
N GLU A 247 -29.15 -25.22 -13.37
CA GLU A 247 -29.09 -26.68 -13.36
C GLU A 247 -30.06 -27.29 -12.33
N ILE A 248 -30.12 -26.74 -11.12
CA ILE A 248 -31.03 -27.18 -10.04
C ILE A 248 -32.51 -27.02 -10.44
N HIS A 249 -32.86 -25.90 -11.09
CA HIS A 249 -34.23 -25.60 -11.46
C HIS A 249 -34.60 -26.00 -12.89
N GLY A 250 -33.70 -26.68 -13.62
CA GLY A 250 -33.92 -27.14 -15.00
C GLY A 250 -34.15 -26.00 -16.01
N ILE A 251 -33.54 -24.83 -15.79
CA ILE A 251 -33.68 -23.63 -16.64
C ILE A 251 -32.32 -23.00 -16.96
N THR A 252 -32.24 -22.23 -18.05
CA THR A 252 -30.96 -21.67 -18.49
C THR A 252 -30.46 -20.55 -17.57
N ARG A 253 -29.14 -20.36 -17.53
CA ARG A 253 -28.47 -19.22 -16.85
C ARG A 253 -29.11 -17.87 -17.19
N GLU A 254 -29.38 -17.64 -18.47
CA GLU A 254 -30.00 -16.40 -18.96
C GLU A 254 -31.44 -16.24 -18.44
N ARG A 255 -32.18 -17.36 -18.27
CA ARG A 255 -33.51 -17.33 -17.69
C ARG A 255 -33.49 -16.99 -16.20
N ILE A 256 -32.52 -17.49 -15.44
CA ILE A 256 -32.32 -17.11 -14.04
C ILE A 256 -32.06 -15.62 -13.93
N ARG A 257 -31.12 -15.08 -14.72
CA ARG A 257 -30.82 -13.64 -14.75
C ARG A 257 -32.08 -12.80 -14.98
N GLN A 258 -32.88 -13.17 -15.99
CA GLN A 258 -34.14 -12.47 -16.29
C GLN A 258 -35.18 -12.54 -15.17
N ILE A 259 -35.24 -13.64 -14.42
CA ILE A 259 -36.14 -13.77 -13.26
C ILE A 259 -35.70 -12.82 -12.15
N VAL A 260 -34.42 -12.87 -11.78
CA VAL A 260 -33.83 -12.04 -10.72
C VAL A 260 -33.92 -10.55 -11.08
N ASP A 261 -33.51 -10.15 -12.28
CA ASP A 261 -33.60 -8.75 -12.74
C ASP A 261 -35.04 -8.22 -12.67
N LYS A 262 -36.02 -9.08 -13.00
CA LYS A 262 -37.42 -8.69 -12.93
C LYS A 262 -37.87 -8.52 -11.48
N GLN A 263 -37.48 -9.41 -10.56
CA GLN A 263 -37.77 -9.27 -9.13
C GLN A 263 -37.15 -8.00 -8.54
N LEU A 264 -35.86 -7.75 -8.84
CA LEU A 264 -35.14 -6.56 -8.36
C LEU A 264 -35.74 -5.25 -8.89
N SER A 265 -36.35 -5.26 -10.09
CA SER A 265 -37.02 -4.07 -10.64
C SER A 265 -38.20 -3.55 -9.82
N PHE A 266 -38.75 -4.38 -8.91
CA PHE A 266 -39.84 -4.01 -8.00
C PHE A 266 -39.38 -3.61 -6.59
N LEU A 267 -38.07 -3.65 -6.30
CA LEU A 267 -37.53 -3.23 -5.00
C LEU A 267 -37.90 -1.78 -4.64
N PRO A 268 -37.79 -0.77 -5.54
CA PRO A 268 -38.07 0.62 -5.18
C PRO A 268 -39.53 0.89 -4.75
N THR A 269 -40.43 -0.05 -5.02
CA THR A 269 -41.88 0.09 -4.81
C THR A 269 -42.44 -0.99 -3.87
N THR A 270 -41.56 -1.76 -3.22
CA THR A 270 -41.92 -2.88 -2.34
C THR A 270 -41.17 -2.74 -1.02
N ALA A 271 -41.91 -2.60 0.08
CA ALA A 271 -41.31 -2.68 1.42
C ALA A 271 -40.88 -4.13 1.67
N VAL A 272 -39.59 -4.34 1.90
CA VAL A 272 -39.01 -5.64 2.24
C VAL A 272 -38.74 -5.69 3.74
N LEU A 273 -38.78 -6.89 4.33
CA LEU A 273 -38.38 -7.10 5.72
C LEU A 273 -36.86 -6.96 5.86
N THR A 274 -36.41 -6.37 6.97
CA THR A 274 -34.98 -6.18 7.27
C THR A 274 -34.60 -6.60 8.69
N ALA A 275 -35.55 -7.10 9.49
CA ALA A 275 -35.36 -7.29 10.93
C ALA A 275 -34.21 -8.26 11.25
N GLN A 276 -34.08 -9.35 10.50
CA GLN A 276 -33.01 -10.33 10.69
C GLN A 276 -31.69 -9.83 10.12
N PHE A 277 -31.72 -9.08 9.02
CA PHE A 277 -30.53 -8.38 8.52
C PHE A 277 -30.01 -7.35 9.54
N ASP A 278 -30.90 -6.59 10.18
CA ASP A 278 -30.56 -5.60 11.21
C ASP A 278 -29.95 -6.28 12.45
N ALA A 279 -30.54 -7.39 12.92
CA ALA A 279 -29.97 -8.18 14.00
C ALA A 279 -28.58 -8.77 13.66
N LEU A 280 -28.36 -9.14 12.39
CA LEU A 280 -27.06 -9.57 11.90
C LEU A 280 -26.05 -8.42 11.87
N VAL A 281 -26.45 -7.21 11.43
CA VAL A 281 -25.60 -6.00 11.48
C VAL A 281 -25.11 -5.73 12.90
N ASP A 282 -26.01 -5.76 13.88
CA ASP A 282 -25.66 -5.52 15.29
C ASP A 282 -24.69 -6.59 15.82
N SER A 283 -24.94 -7.86 15.48
CA SER A 283 -24.06 -8.97 15.89
C SER A 283 -22.70 -8.92 15.20
N CYS A 284 -22.64 -8.42 13.97
CA CYS A 284 -21.41 -8.20 13.22
C CYS A 284 -20.49 -7.16 13.88
N GLN A 285 -21.03 -6.17 14.60
CA GLN A 285 -20.21 -5.17 15.31
C GLN A 285 -19.42 -5.77 16.49
N GLY A 286 -19.93 -6.86 17.07
CA GLY A 286 -19.28 -7.58 18.17
C GLY A 286 -18.29 -8.66 17.73
N LEU A 287 -18.09 -8.86 16.43
CA LEU A 287 -17.11 -9.82 15.92
C LEU A 287 -15.69 -9.26 16.08
N GLY A 288 -14.82 -9.99 16.78
CA GLY A 288 -13.38 -9.81 16.64
C GLY A 288 -12.90 -10.31 15.27
N GLY A 289 -11.60 -10.13 14.98
CA GLY A 289 -11.01 -10.79 13.82
C GLY A 289 -11.04 -12.32 13.97
N ALA A 290 -11.62 -13.01 13.00
CA ALA A 290 -11.82 -14.47 13.03
C ALA A 290 -11.76 -15.07 11.63
N ALA A 291 -11.47 -16.37 11.51
CA ALA A 291 -11.60 -17.06 10.23
C ALA A 291 -13.08 -17.08 9.79
N VAL A 292 -13.35 -17.02 8.48
CA VAL A 292 -14.74 -17.00 7.95
C VAL A 292 -15.57 -18.18 8.46
N PRO A 293 -15.11 -19.45 8.46
CA PRO A 293 -15.90 -20.56 8.98
C PRO A 293 -16.27 -20.40 10.46
N GLU A 294 -15.35 -19.85 11.25
CA GLU A 294 -15.58 -19.59 12.68
C GLU A 294 -16.59 -18.46 12.90
N ALA A 295 -16.48 -17.36 12.13
CA ALA A 295 -17.43 -16.26 12.16
C ALA A 295 -18.83 -16.72 11.73
N GLU A 296 -18.91 -17.55 10.70
CA GLU A 296 -20.14 -18.15 10.18
C GLU A 296 -20.82 -19.10 11.17
N GLU A 297 -20.05 -19.84 11.97
CA GLU A 297 -20.59 -20.69 13.03
C GLU A 297 -21.15 -19.84 14.18
N ARG A 298 -20.42 -18.79 14.60
CA ARG A 298 -20.90 -17.85 15.64
C ARG A 298 -22.19 -17.13 15.24
N LEU A 299 -22.33 -16.79 13.96
CA LEU A 299 -23.49 -16.12 13.40
C LEU A 299 -24.59 -17.07 12.92
N ARG A 300 -24.44 -18.39 13.11
CA ARG A 300 -25.32 -19.40 12.48
C ARG A 300 -26.80 -19.24 12.83
N SER A 301 -27.10 -18.85 14.07
CA SER A 301 -28.48 -18.59 14.51
C SER A 301 -29.16 -17.42 13.79
N LEU A 302 -28.39 -16.47 13.27
CA LEU A 302 -28.89 -15.28 12.55
C LEU A 302 -28.80 -15.44 11.04
N LEU A 303 -27.75 -16.11 10.54
CA LEU A 303 -27.62 -16.42 9.12
C LEU A 303 -28.70 -17.42 8.69
N GLY A 304 -28.91 -18.48 9.48
CA GLY A 304 -29.88 -19.52 9.19
C GLY A 304 -29.47 -20.46 8.05
N GLY A 305 -30.04 -21.67 8.07
CA GLY A 305 -29.83 -22.68 7.02
C GLY A 305 -28.36 -22.84 6.60
N THR A 306 -28.13 -22.78 5.29
CA THR A 306 -26.80 -22.85 4.65
C THR A 306 -26.32 -21.49 4.14
N LEU A 307 -26.90 -20.39 4.63
CA LEU A 307 -26.50 -19.04 4.20
C LEU A 307 -25.05 -18.77 4.62
N SER A 308 -24.25 -18.31 3.66
CA SER A 308 -22.88 -17.85 3.89
C SER A 308 -22.87 -16.37 4.28
N LEU A 309 -21.80 -15.95 4.96
CA LEU A 309 -21.58 -14.55 5.28
C LEU A 309 -21.39 -13.71 4.01
N GLN A 310 -20.77 -14.27 2.97
CA GLN A 310 -20.66 -13.62 1.66
C GLN A 310 -22.03 -13.42 1.01
N GLY A 311 -22.92 -14.40 1.09
CA GLY A 311 -24.30 -14.30 0.59
C GLY A 311 -25.09 -13.21 1.31
N ALA A 312 -24.92 -13.09 2.63
CA ALA A 312 -25.53 -12.01 3.42
C ALA A 312 -24.98 -10.61 3.04
N ILE A 313 -23.68 -10.48 2.78
CA ILE A 313 -23.05 -9.25 2.28
C ILE A 313 -23.64 -8.86 0.91
N ASP A 314 -23.73 -9.81 -0.01
CA ASP A 314 -24.25 -9.59 -1.36
C ASP A 314 -25.74 -9.22 -1.33
N TYR A 315 -26.53 -9.88 -0.47
CA TYR A 315 -27.94 -9.56 -0.25
C TYR A 315 -28.13 -8.14 0.25
N GLY A 316 -27.41 -7.76 1.32
CA GLY A 316 -27.47 -6.41 1.86
C GLY A 316 -27.16 -5.36 0.79
N ARG A 317 -26.08 -5.58 0.03
CA ARG A 317 -25.62 -4.63 -1.00
C ARG A 317 -26.57 -4.52 -2.19
N GLU A 318 -26.98 -5.65 -2.77
CA GLU A 318 -27.75 -5.68 -4.03
C GLU A 318 -29.25 -5.47 -3.81
N VAL A 319 -29.78 -5.85 -2.64
CA VAL A 319 -31.23 -5.84 -2.36
C VAL A 319 -31.61 -4.70 -1.42
N LEU A 320 -30.87 -4.53 -0.32
CA LEU A 320 -31.19 -3.55 0.72
C LEU A 320 -30.45 -2.21 0.54
N GLY A 321 -29.44 -2.16 -0.33
CA GLY A 321 -28.55 -1.01 -0.47
C GLY A 321 -27.68 -0.73 0.76
N ARG A 322 -27.52 -1.71 1.66
CA ARG A 322 -26.82 -1.59 2.95
C ARG A 322 -25.73 -2.64 3.07
N SER A 323 -24.54 -2.26 3.55
CA SER A 323 -23.45 -3.22 3.77
C SER A 323 -23.45 -3.74 5.20
N LEU A 324 -23.11 -5.01 5.39
CA LEU A 324 -22.75 -5.50 6.72
C LEU A 324 -21.45 -4.82 7.18
N PRO A 325 -21.29 -4.53 8.48
CA PRO A 325 -20.09 -3.91 9.03
C PRO A 325 -18.97 -4.95 9.20
N VAL A 326 -18.68 -5.71 8.15
CA VAL A 326 -17.63 -6.72 8.12
C VAL A 326 -16.95 -6.74 6.76
N GLN A 327 -15.66 -7.11 6.75
CA GLN A 327 -14.91 -7.32 5.51
C GLN A 327 -14.21 -8.68 5.51
N ILE A 328 -14.35 -9.40 4.40
CA ILE A 328 -13.70 -10.69 4.18
C ILE A 328 -12.36 -10.45 3.44
N ILE A 329 -11.25 -10.77 4.10
CA ILE A 329 -9.90 -10.72 3.53
C ILE A 329 -9.53 -12.11 3.03
N ARG A 330 -9.18 -12.22 1.74
CA ARG A 330 -8.64 -13.45 1.16
C ARG A 330 -7.14 -13.55 1.43
N VAL A 331 -6.73 -14.64 2.10
CA VAL A 331 -5.33 -14.98 2.36
C VAL A 331 -4.82 -15.88 1.21
N LYS A 332 -3.64 -15.57 0.64
CA LYS A 332 -3.09 -16.34 -0.51
C LYS A 332 -2.82 -17.82 -0.21
N LYS A 333 -2.58 -18.18 1.06
CA LYS A 333 -2.42 -19.56 1.56
C LYS A 333 -2.94 -19.62 3.01
N GLY A 334 -4.25 -19.74 3.18
CA GLY A 334 -4.91 -19.77 4.48
C GLY A 334 -6.41 -19.57 4.33
N GLU A 335 -7.15 -19.78 5.41
CA GLU A 335 -8.59 -19.50 5.42
C GLU A 335 -8.83 -17.98 5.32
N PRO A 336 -9.87 -17.55 4.61
CA PRO A 336 -10.26 -16.15 4.59
C PRO A 336 -10.65 -15.70 6.01
N VAL A 337 -10.37 -14.43 6.33
CA VAL A 337 -10.61 -13.84 7.65
C VAL A 337 -11.67 -12.76 7.54
N VAL A 338 -12.55 -12.69 8.53
CA VAL A 338 -13.54 -11.63 8.73
C VAL A 338 -13.01 -10.65 9.76
N LEU A 339 -13.09 -9.37 9.46
CA LEU A 339 -12.87 -8.29 10.42
C LEU A 339 -14.17 -7.50 10.58
N ALA A 340 -14.55 -7.16 11.80
CA ALA A 340 -15.61 -6.19 12.04
C ALA A 340 -15.13 -4.77 11.71
N GLY A 341 -16.04 -3.97 11.19
CA GLY A 341 -15.78 -2.63 10.66
C GLY A 341 -15.29 -2.62 9.21
N GLN A 342 -15.00 -1.42 8.71
CA GLN A 342 -14.23 -1.24 7.49
C GLN A 342 -12.75 -1.34 7.84
N LEU A 343 -11.96 -2.06 7.04
CA LEU A 343 -10.51 -1.97 7.15
C LEU A 343 -10.09 -0.51 7.02
N PRO A 344 -9.21 -0.01 7.89
CA PRO A 344 -8.66 1.31 7.69
C PRO A 344 -7.94 1.38 6.35
N ASP A 345 -8.07 2.50 5.64
CA ASP A 345 -7.48 2.69 4.31
C ASP A 345 -5.94 2.51 4.32
N TRP A 346 -5.29 2.70 5.48
CA TRP A 346 -3.87 2.48 5.68
C TRP A 346 -3.46 1.00 5.77
N PHE A 347 -4.38 0.04 5.93
CA PHE A 347 -4.02 -1.35 6.23
C PHE A 347 -3.15 -1.99 5.14
N MET A 348 -3.48 -1.74 3.87
CA MET A 348 -2.71 -2.25 2.74
C MET A 348 -1.31 -1.61 2.66
N ASP A 349 -1.19 -0.33 3.03
CA ASP A 349 0.08 0.35 3.17
C ASP A 349 0.91 -0.26 4.32
N GLY A 350 0.27 -0.57 5.45
CA GLY A 350 0.90 -1.26 6.58
C GLY A 350 1.47 -2.62 6.20
N ILE A 351 0.74 -3.42 5.41
CA ILE A 351 1.24 -4.69 4.86
C ILE A 351 2.42 -4.45 3.90
N SER A 352 2.33 -3.44 3.04
CA SER A 352 3.40 -3.09 2.09
C SER A 352 4.69 -2.70 2.81
N GLN A 353 4.60 -1.83 3.82
CA GLN A 353 5.71 -1.40 4.66
C GLN A 353 6.28 -2.56 5.48
N SER A 354 5.43 -3.42 6.03
CA SER A 354 5.85 -4.65 6.72
C SER A 354 6.68 -5.54 5.79
N LYS A 355 6.20 -5.80 4.56
CA LYS A 355 6.91 -6.63 3.58
C LYS A 355 8.24 -6.02 3.15
N ALA A 356 8.31 -4.69 3.05
CA ALA A 356 9.57 -4.00 2.79
C ALA A 356 10.54 -4.25 3.96
N ALA A 357 10.14 -3.94 5.20
CA ALA A 357 10.98 -4.17 6.37
C ALA A 357 11.47 -5.63 6.50
N ILE A 358 10.56 -6.61 6.37
CA ILE A 358 10.90 -8.05 6.43
C ILE A 358 11.85 -8.45 5.30
N ARG A 359 11.68 -7.93 4.07
CA ARG A 359 12.59 -8.19 2.96
C ARG A 359 14.03 -7.79 3.30
N HIS A 360 14.23 -6.67 3.99
CA HIS A 360 15.57 -6.14 4.30
C HIS A 360 16.18 -6.75 5.56
N CYS A 361 15.42 -6.73 6.66
CA CYS A 361 15.87 -7.09 8.00
C CYS A 361 15.54 -8.53 8.39
N GLY A 362 14.69 -9.21 7.62
CA GLY A 362 14.24 -10.56 7.92
C GLY A 362 13.03 -10.63 8.87
N ALA A 363 12.80 -9.59 9.66
CA ALA A 363 11.61 -9.36 10.47
C ALA A 363 11.27 -7.86 10.47
N ALA A 364 10.05 -7.52 10.86
CA ALA A 364 9.55 -6.17 11.03
C ALA A 364 9.36 -5.84 12.51
N GLN A 365 9.68 -4.60 12.89
CA GLN A 365 9.40 -4.04 14.21
C GLN A 365 8.14 -3.17 14.11
N VAL A 366 7.17 -3.37 15.00
CA VAL A 366 5.84 -2.73 14.92
C VAL A 366 5.92 -1.20 14.86
N ASN A 367 6.72 -0.58 15.73
CA ASN A 367 6.83 0.88 15.79
C ASN A 367 7.48 1.47 14.53
N LEU A 368 8.46 0.77 13.95
CA LEU A 368 9.06 1.16 12.67
C LEU A 368 8.01 1.16 11.57
N VAL A 369 7.33 0.02 11.39
CA VAL A 369 6.35 -0.11 10.31
C VAL A 369 5.19 0.86 10.52
N TRP A 370 4.73 1.03 11.76
CA TRP A 370 3.74 2.03 12.14
C TRP A 370 4.17 3.43 11.69
N ALA A 371 5.38 3.87 12.05
CA ALA A 371 5.90 5.18 11.66
C ALA A 371 6.01 5.36 10.14
N LEU A 372 6.43 4.32 9.41
CA LEU A 372 6.50 4.33 7.95
C LEU A 372 5.11 4.39 7.30
N THR A 373 4.16 3.65 7.87
CA THR A 373 2.77 3.61 7.40
C THR A 373 2.11 4.97 7.61
N MET A 374 2.25 5.57 8.78
CA MET A 374 1.77 6.92 9.06
C MET A 374 2.36 7.95 8.12
N ARG A 375 3.68 7.90 7.89
CA ARG A 375 4.37 8.83 6.97
C ARG A 375 3.84 8.71 5.54
N GLN A 376 3.55 7.49 5.08
CA GLN A 376 3.02 7.26 3.74
C GLN A 376 1.54 7.67 3.65
N HIS A 377 0.75 7.31 4.66
CA HIS A 377 -0.70 7.52 4.68
C HIS A 377 -1.06 9.00 4.86
N GLY A 378 -0.27 9.75 5.63
CA GLY A 378 -0.44 11.19 5.84
C GLY A 378 -1.40 11.57 6.97
N ASP A 379 -1.95 10.59 7.67
CA ASP A 379 -2.87 10.77 8.81
C ASP A 379 -2.38 10.06 10.09
N TRP A 380 -2.94 10.47 11.22
CA TRP A 380 -2.65 9.88 12.52
C TRP A 380 -3.24 8.48 12.65
N ILE A 381 -2.42 7.50 13.04
CA ILE A 381 -2.84 6.13 13.33
C ILE A 381 -2.46 5.84 14.79
N ALA A 382 -3.40 5.42 15.63
CA ALA A 382 -3.07 5.07 17.01
C ALA A 382 -2.14 3.84 17.05
N PRO A 383 -1.05 3.83 17.86
CA PRO A 383 -0.10 2.71 17.90
C PRO A 383 -0.75 1.36 18.25
N GLU A 384 -1.66 1.36 19.23
CA GLU A 384 -2.37 0.17 19.70
C GLU A 384 -3.35 -0.35 18.65
N GLU A 385 -4.00 0.55 17.92
CA GLU A 385 -4.86 0.22 16.78
C GLU A 385 -4.03 -0.42 15.67
N PHE A 386 -2.90 0.19 15.30
CA PHE A 386 -1.99 -0.36 14.29
C PHE A 386 -1.53 -1.77 14.67
N ARG A 387 -1.06 -1.96 15.91
CA ARG A 387 -0.61 -3.26 16.42
C ARG A 387 -1.72 -4.30 16.36
N SER A 388 -2.92 -3.95 16.81
CA SER A 388 -4.06 -4.87 16.83
C SER A 388 -4.49 -5.28 15.42
N ILE A 389 -4.60 -4.33 14.50
CA ILE A 389 -5.08 -4.59 13.14
C ILE A 389 -4.01 -5.28 12.30
N ILE A 390 -2.74 -4.87 12.37
CA ILE A 390 -1.66 -5.50 11.57
C ILE A 390 -1.43 -6.97 11.94
N ALA A 391 -1.75 -7.35 13.19
CA ALA A 391 -1.70 -8.75 13.64
C ALA A 391 -2.66 -9.68 12.87
N HIS A 392 -3.67 -9.12 12.20
CA HIS A 392 -4.59 -9.86 11.35
C HIS A 392 -4.11 -9.96 9.89
N ALA A 393 -2.93 -9.42 9.58
CA ALA A 393 -2.37 -9.51 8.24
C ALA A 393 -2.11 -10.98 7.85
N PRO A 394 -2.31 -11.35 6.57
CA PRO A 394 -2.07 -12.71 6.10
C PRO A 394 -0.64 -13.19 6.39
N GLY A 395 -0.51 -14.30 7.10
CA GLY A 395 0.78 -14.90 7.46
C GLY A 395 1.48 -14.23 8.64
N PHE A 396 0.84 -13.28 9.32
CA PHE A 396 1.36 -12.64 10.52
C PHE A 396 1.72 -13.67 11.59
N GLU A 397 2.91 -13.54 12.13
CA GLU A 397 3.38 -14.36 13.23
C GLU A 397 4.36 -13.56 14.09
N TRP A 398 4.18 -13.60 15.41
CA TRP A 398 5.13 -13.02 16.35
C TRP A 398 6.46 -13.80 16.34
N ILE A 399 7.55 -13.04 16.28
CA ILE A 399 8.91 -13.54 16.50
C ILE A 399 9.30 -13.27 17.96
N ASP A 400 9.05 -12.04 18.42
CA ASP A 400 9.22 -11.61 19.80
C ASP A 400 8.09 -10.62 20.10
N GLU A 401 7.07 -11.07 20.82
CA GLU A 401 5.91 -10.24 21.13
C GLU A 401 6.23 -9.12 22.13
N ASP A 402 7.17 -9.35 23.04
CA ASP A 402 7.56 -8.39 24.08
C ASP A 402 8.32 -7.21 23.45
N GLN A 403 9.20 -7.49 22.48
CA GLN A 403 9.94 -6.47 21.73
C GLN A 403 9.21 -6.03 20.43
N ALA A 404 8.00 -6.54 20.22
CA ALA A 404 7.14 -6.23 19.08
C ALA A 404 7.80 -6.49 17.70
N TRP A 405 8.46 -7.64 17.56
CA TRP A 405 8.98 -8.17 16.30
C TRP A 405 8.07 -9.24 15.72
N TYR A 406 7.77 -9.11 14.44
CA TYR A 406 6.93 -10.05 13.71
C TYR A 406 7.44 -10.25 12.29
N TRP A 407 6.88 -11.22 11.61
CA TRP A 407 7.07 -11.42 10.18
C TRP A 407 5.80 -11.98 9.53
N PHE A 408 5.85 -12.26 8.22
CA PHE A 408 4.74 -12.81 7.45
C PHE A 408 4.97 -14.26 6.99
N GLY A 409 5.83 -14.98 7.70
CA GLY A 409 6.27 -16.32 7.30
C GLY A 409 7.10 -16.35 6.00
N ILE A 410 7.45 -17.56 5.58
CA ILE A 410 8.36 -17.82 4.44
C ILE A 410 7.75 -17.37 3.11
N ASP A 411 6.44 -17.55 2.94
CA ASP A 411 5.71 -17.15 1.72
C ASP A 411 5.38 -15.65 1.68
N GLY A 412 5.63 -14.92 2.78
CA GLY A 412 5.20 -13.53 2.95
C GLY A 412 6.05 -12.51 2.21
N SER A 413 7.36 -12.74 2.09
CA SER A 413 8.29 -11.86 1.35
C SER A 413 9.64 -12.54 1.05
N ALA A 414 10.33 -12.06 0.00
CA ALA A 414 11.70 -12.49 -0.28
C ALA A 414 12.66 -11.99 0.82
N ASN A 415 13.07 -12.87 1.73
CA ASN A 415 13.83 -12.50 2.93
C ASN A 415 15.35 -12.47 2.64
N ARG A 416 15.95 -11.28 2.55
CA ARG A 416 17.38 -11.14 2.24
C ARG A 416 18.29 -11.67 3.36
N VAL A 417 17.87 -11.65 4.61
CA VAL A 417 18.64 -12.22 5.73
C VAL A 417 18.72 -13.73 5.59
N VAL A 418 17.60 -14.38 5.34
CA VAL A 418 17.53 -15.83 5.09
C VAL A 418 18.38 -16.23 3.88
N ASN A 419 18.22 -15.53 2.75
CA ASN A 419 18.99 -15.83 1.54
C ASN A 419 20.51 -15.70 1.76
N ARG A 420 20.94 -14.72 2.56
CA ARG A 420 22.37 -14.54 2.90
C ARG A 420 22.86 -15.60 3.88
N ALA A 421 22.05 -15.98 4.86
CA ALA A 421 22.39 -17.07 5.76
C ALA A 421 22.57 -18.38 4.99
N ILE A 422 21.68 -18.66 4.03
CA ILE A 422 21.81 -19.80 3.12
C ILE A 422 23.13 -19.71 2.33
N ASP A 423 23.46 -18.56 1.74
CA ASP A 423 24.70 -18.37 0.97
C ASP A 423 25.98 -18.55 1.83
N ILE A 424 25.97 -18.04 3.07
CA ILE A 424 27.05 -18.28 4.04
C ILE A 424 27.20 -19.78 4.33
N LEU A 425 26.10 -20.45 4.65
CA LEU A 425 26.10 -21.87 5.02
C LEU A 425 26.46 -22.78 3.83
N SER A 426 26.10 -22.39 2.61
CA SER A 426 26.50 -23.10 1.38
C SER A 426 28.01 -23.07 1.13
N ASN A 427 28.72 -22.09 1.67
CA ASN A 427 30.18 -21.95 1.51
C ASN A 427 30.96 -22.38 2.75
N ALA A 428 30.30 -22.76 3.83
CA ALA A 428 30.91 -23.21 5.08
C ALA A 428 31.29 -24.70 5.05
N LYS A 429 32.18 -25.13 5.95
CA LYS A 429 32.58 -26.54 6.09
C LYS A 429 31.70 -27.37 7.05
N GLY A 430 30.71 -26.74 7.69
CA GLY A 430 29.86 -27.38 8.68
C GLY A 430 28.79 -26.43 9.20
N ALA A 431 28.13 -26.83 10.29
CA ALA A 431 27.21 -25.97 11.01
C ALA A 431 27.93 -24.72 11.53
N LEU A 432 27.21 -23.60 11.60
CA LEU A 432 27.71 -22.34 12.13
C LEU A 432 26.82 -21.81 13.22
N ASP A 433 27.47 -21.32 14.26
CA ASP A 433 26.89 -20.54 15.35
C ASP A 433 26.25 -19.24 14.82
N ILE A 434 25.16 -18.82 15.48
CA ILE A 434 24.41 -17.62 15.13
C ILE A 434 25.28 -16.36 15.08
N GLU A 435 26.25 -16.18 15.96
CA GLU A 435 27.14 -15.02 15.98
C GLU A 435 27.96 -14.93 14.68
N VAL A 436 28.39 -16.08 14.17
CA VAL A 436 29.14 -16.16 12.92
C VAL A 436 28.25 -15.76 11.74
N ILE A 437 27.00 -16.24 11.71
CA ILE A 437 26.03 -15.91 10.65
C ILE A 437 25.62 -14.44 10.74
N TYR A 438 25.23 -13.99 11.93
CA TYR A 438 24.77 -12.64 12.22
C TYR A 438 25.83 -11.59 11.87
N SER A 439 27.10 -11.84 12.22
CA SER A 439 28.21 -10.95 11.82
C SER A 439 28.47 -10.93 10.31
N GLY A 440 28.08 -11.98 9.56
CA GLY A 440 28.10 -11.99 8.10
C GLY A 440 26.96 -11.17 7.50
N VAL A 441 25.74 -11.38 7.99
CA VAL A 441 24.55 -10.68 7.50
C VAL A 441 24.63 -9.17 7.75
N THR A 442 25.03 -8.76 8.97
CA THR A 442 25.20 -7.34 9.37
C THR A 442 26.31 -6.62 8.60
N ARG A 443 27.34 -7.34 8.15
CA ARG A 443 28.44 -6.75 7.37
C ARG A 443 27.95 -6.26 6.01
N HIS A 444 26.99 -6.97 5.43
CA HIS A 444 26.45 -6.67 4.11
C HIS A 444 25.36 -5.58 4.15
N SER A 445 24.64 -5.41 5.26
CA SER A 445 23.63 -4.35 5.44
C SER A 445 24.23 -2.94 5.61
N ARG A 446 25.53 -2.76 5.41
CA ARG A 446 26.20 -1.44 5.46
C ARG A 446 26.30 -0.75 4.10
N ILE A 447 25.81 -1.37 3.01
CA ILE A 447 25.88 -0.82 1.64
C ILE A 447 24.53 -0.28 1.14
N ALA A 448 23.37 -0.78 1.56
CA ALA A 448 22.14 -0.60 0.80
C ALA A 448 21.45 0.75 1.07
N SER A 449 22.14 1.82 0.65
CA SER A 449 21.81 3.24 0.77
C SER A 449 20.54 3.69 0.03
N SER A 450 19.53 2.84 -0.16
CA SER A 450 18.33 3.19 -0.90
C SER A 450 17.01 2.71 -0.32
N ASP A 451 16.99 2.00 0.81
CA ASP A 451 15.73 1.50 1.38
C ASP A 451 15.43 2.19 2.72
N VAL A 452 14.19 2.66 2.88
CA VAL A 452 13.68 3.45 4.02
C VAL A 452 13.91 2.76 5.38
N ALA A 453 14.14 1.44 5.39
CA ALA A 453 14.52 0.68 6.58
C ALA A 453 15.96 0.95 7.05
N GLU A 454 16.90 1.28 6.18
CA GLU A 454 18.28 1.67 6.56
C GLU A 454 18.31 3.11 7.10
N ASP A 455 17.51 4.03 6.54
CA ASP A 455 17.38 5.42 7.06
C ASP A 455 16.84 5.45 8.49
N ALA A 456 16.02 4.48 8.88
CA ALA A 456 15.53 4.33 10.24
C ALA A 456 16.57 3.72 11.20
N GLY A 457 17.63 3.08 10.69
CA GLY A 457 18.72 2.51 11.49
C GLY A 457 18.36 1.33 12.39
N ILE A 458 17.19 0.71 12.20
CA ILE A 458 16.72 -0.39 13.06
C ILE A 458 17.11 -1.73 12.42
N TRP A 459 18.11 -2.37 13.03
CA TRP A 459 18.52 -3.74 12.72
C TRP A 459 18.00 -4.71 13.79
N PRO A 460 17.47 -5.89 13.43
CA PRO A 460 16.94 -6.83 14.40
C PRO A 460 18.05 -7.36 15.32
N PRO A 461 17.77 -7.56 16.62
CA PRO A 461 18.65 -8.29 17.52
C PRO A 461 19.00 -9.70 17.00
N MET A 462 20.10 -10.23 17.50
CA MET A 462 20.61 -11.54 17.07
C MET A 462 19.60 -12.66 17.33
N GLU A 463 18.86 -12.56 18.43
CA GLU A 463 17.83 -13.49 18.88
C GLU A 463 16.64 -13.50 17.90
N VAL A 464 16.26 -12.34 17.37
CA VAL A 464 15.21 -12.22 16.34
C VAL A 464 15.67 -12.88 15.04
N VAL A 465 16.93 -12.68 14.65
CA VAL A 465 17.50 -13.35 13.47
C VAL A 465 17.56 -14.86 13.68
N GLN A 466 18.00 -15.33 14.85
CA GLN A 466 18.02 -16.75 15.20
C GLN A 466 16.65 -17.39 15.03
N TRP A 467 15.59 -16.76 15.53
CA TRP A 467 14.22 -17.23 15.38
C TRP A 467 13.77 -17.30 13.91
N VAL A 468 14.07 -16.26 13.13
CA VAL A 468 13.76 -16.24 11.69
C VAL A 468 14.46 -17.39 10.96
N LEU A 469 15.73 -17.66 11.29
CA LEU A 469 16.48 -18.78 10.71
C LEU A 469 15.92 -20.14 11.18
N ALA A 470 15.55 -20.27 12.46
CA ALA A 470 14.99 -21.50 13.02
C ALA A 470 13.63 -21.86 12.41
N LYS A 471 12.82 -20.86 12.02
CA LYS A 471 11.55 -21.07 11.32
C LYS A 471 11.71 -21.28 9.80
N THR A 472 12.93 -21.27 9.26
CA THR A 472 13.19 -21.44 7.83
C THR A 472 13.43 -22.91 7.47
N PRO A 473 12.61 -23.57 6.63
CA PRO A 473 12.70 -25.01 6.34
C PRO A 473 13.99 -25.44 5.64
N ALA A 474 14.65 -24.52 4.93
CA ALA A 474 15.93 -24.79 4.29
C ALA A 474 17.08 -24.95 5.30
N LEU A 475 16.86 -24.61 6.57
CA LEU A 475 17.85 -24.59 7.64
C LEU A 475 17.46 -25.59 8.74
N ILE A 476 18.45 -26.20 9.35
CA ILE A 476 18.29 -27.09 10.50
C ILE A 476 19.09 -26.48 11.66
N CYS A 477 18.39 -26.20 12.75
CA CYS A 477 18.98 -25.86 14.04
C CYS A 477 19.31 -27.16 14.79
N GLN A 478 20.58 -27.43 15.10
CA GLN A 478 20.99 -28.70 15.72
C GLN A 478 20.97 -28.66 17.25
N GLN A 479 21.70 -27.72 17.85
CA GLN A 479 21.80 -27.53 19.31
C GLN A 479 21.96 -26.03 19.61
N GLY A 480 21.07 -25.48 20.43
CA GLY A 480 21.09 -24.06 20.83
C GLY A 480 20.85 -23.12 19.65
N ASP A 481 21.93 -22.73 18.97
CA ASP A 481 22.06 -21.67 17.99
C ASP A 481 22.96 -22.01 16.79
N ASP A 482 23.34 -23.29 16.64
CA ASP A 482 24.07 -23.79 15.47
C ASP A 482 23.14 -24.15 14.30
N PHE A 483 23.39 -23.55 13.13
CA PHE A 483 22.62 -23.76 11.90
C PHE A 483 23.40 -24.47 10.80
N ARG A 484 22.72 -25.34 10.06
CA ARG A 484 23.22 -25.93 8.80
C ARG A 484 22.13 -25.99 7.74
N LEU A 485 22.51 -26.21 6.48
CA LEU A 485 21.55 -26.47 5.41
C LEU A 485 20.87 -27.84 5.60
N ALA A 486 19.56 -27.87 5.35
CA ALA A 486 18.79 -29.10 5.30
C ALA A 486 19.23 -30.01 4.14
N SER A 487 19.55 -29.40 2.99
CA SER A 487 20.03 -30.08 1.79
C SER A 487 21.30 -29.40 1.28
N PRO A 488 22.49 -29.79 1.79
CA PRO A 488 23.76 -29.15 1.42
C PRO A 488 24.14 -29.32 -0.05
N ASP A 489 23.67 -30.39 -0.70
CA ASP A 489 24.00 -30.71 -2.11
C ASP A 489 23.01 -30.11 -3.13
N ALA A 490 22.00 -29.36 -2.68
CA ALA A 490 21.11 -28.67 -3.59
C ALA A 490 21.90 -27.57 -4.32
N ALA A 491 22.15 -27.76 -5.61
CA ALA A 491 22.93 -26.85 -6.42
C ALA A 491 22.35 -25.42 -6.34
N GLN A 492 23.11 -24.50 -5.73
CA GLN A 492 22.77 -23.08 -5.75
C GLN A 492 23.11 -22.53 -7.14
N GLU A 493 22.12 -22.47 -8.03
CA GLU A 493 22.18 -21.75 -9.32
C GLU A 493 22.17 -20.23 -9.09
N GLY A 494 23.19 -19.73 -8.38
CA GLY A 494 23.39 -18.30 -8.14
C GLY A 494 24.29 -17.67 -9.20
N LYS A 495 24.05 -16.39 -9.53
CA LYS A 495 24.98 -15.59 -10.34
C LYS A 495 26.34 -15.50 -9.62
N LYS A 496 27.39 -16.07 -10.21
CA LYS A 496 28.78 -15.95 -9.71
C LYS A 496 29.26 -14.50 -9.81
N GLY A 497 29.15 -13.76 -8.71
CA GLY A 497 29.70 -12.40 -8.58
C GLY A 497 31.16 -12.39 -8.11
N VAL A 498 31.75 -11.19 -7.99
CA VAL A 498 33.15 -11.00 -7.53
C VAL A 498 33.43 -11.66 -6.17
N ALA A 499 32.46 -11.59 -5.24
CA ALA A 499 32.58 -12.27 -3.95
C ALA A 499 32.74 -13.80 -4.09
N HIS A 500 32.06 -14.43 -5.05
CA HIS A 500 32.20 -15.86 -5.32
C HIS A 500 33.58 -16.17 -5.91
N SER A 501 34.10 -15.34 -6.83
CA SER A 501 35.46 -15.49 -7.35
C SER A 501 36.52 -15.41 -6.24
N ILE A 502 36.33 -14.50 -5.27
CA ILE A 502 37.20 -14.43 -4.09
C ILE A 502 37.10 -15.72 -3.25
N VAL A 503 35.89 -16.22 -3.02
CA VAL A 503 35.68 -17.45 -2.25
C VAL A 503 36.34 -18.65 -2.94
N GLU A 504 36.21 -18.81 -4.25
CA GLU A 504 36.88 -19.89 -4.99
C GLU A 504 38.41 -19.81 -4.89
N GLU A 505 38.99 -18.61 -5.03
CA GLU A 505 40.43 -18.43 -4.85
C GLU A 505 40.89 -18.73 -3.41
N LEU A 506 40.08 -18.36 -2.42
CA LEU A 506 40.35 -18.71 -1.03
C LEU A 506 40.27 -20.23 -0.80
N LYS A 507 39.31 -20.93 -1.43
CA LYS A 507 39.18 -22.40 -1.33
C LYS A 507 40.46 -23.09 -1.79
N LEU A 508 41.04 -22.65 -2.90
CA LEU A 508 42.31 -23.17 -3.43
C LEU A 508 43.49 -22.98 -2.46
N ARG A 509 43.44 -21.97 -1.60
CA ARG A 509 44.50 -21.59 -0.64
C ARG A 509 44.24 -22.07 0.78
N GLY A 510 43.34 -23.03 0.97
CA GLY A 510 42.99 -23.57 2.30
C GLY A 510 42.09 -22.67 3.13
N GLY A 511 41.41 -21.69 2.51
CA GLY A 511 40.37 -20.87 3.10
C GLY A 511 40.78 -19.47 3.56
N LEU A 512 42.05 -19.06 3.38
CA LEU A 512 42.53 -17.74 3.78
C LEU A 512 43.64 -17.20 2.86
N ALA A 513 43.66 -15.88 2.66
CA ALA A 513 44.70 -15.20 1.89
C ALA A 513 44.83 -13.71 2.26
N SER A 514 46.00 -13.16 1.97
CA SER A 514 46.21 -11.71 2.02
C SER A 514 45.48 -11.00 0.87
N ARG A 515 45.19 -9.72 1.06
CA ARG A 515 44.64 -8.84 0.01
C ARG A 515 45.56 -8.82 -1.21
N SER A 516 46.87 -8.80 -1.02
CA SER A 516 47.86 -8.76 -2.10
C SER A 516 47.73 -9.99 -3.01
N GLU A 517 47.69 -11.18 -2.40
CA GLU A 517 47.53 -12.45 -3.12
C GLU A 517 46.22 -12.50 -3.92
N LEU A 518 45.12 -12.09 -3.30
CA LEU A 518 43.82 -12.05 -3.98
C LEU A 518 43.80 -11.02 -5.10
N HIS A 519 44.44 -9.86 -4.90
CA HIS A 519 44.50 -8.82 -5.90
C HIS A 519 45.31 -9.26 -7.12
N GLU A 520 46.46 -9.88 -6.91
CA GLU A 520 47.33 -10.38 -7.97
C GLU A 520 46.60 -11.36 -8.89
N VAL A 521 45.88 -12.33 -8.32
CA VAL A 521 45.14 -13.30 -9.14
C VAL A 521 43.89 -12.69 -9.75
N LEU A 522 43.06 -12.01 -8.95
CA LEU A 522 41.71 -11.63 -9.37
C LEU A 522 41.68 -10.33 -10.17
N VAL A 523 42.46 -9.32 -9.76
CA VAL A 523 42.50 -8.01 -10.42
C VAL A 523 43.52 -8.02 -11.55
N THR A 524 44.76 -8.41 -11.28
CA THR A 524 45.82 -8.43 -12.30
C THR A 524 45.65 -9.62 -13.26
N GLY A 525 45.42 -10.82 -12.74
CA GLY A 525 45.31 -12.03 -13.56
C GLY A 525 43.99 -12.16 -14.32
N LEU A 526 42.85 -11.89 -13.68
CA LEU A 526 41.51 -12.07 -14.26
C LEU A 526 40.80 -10.76 -14.67
N GLY A 527 41.43 -9.60 -14.46
CA GLY A 527 40.88 -8.31 -14.88
C GLY A 527 39.65 -7.84 -14.09
N ILE A 528 39.42 -8.35 -12.87
CA ILE A 528 38.31 -7.87 -12.03
C ILE A 528 38.55 -6.41 -11.64
N ASN A 529 37.52 -5.57 -11.78
CA ASN A 529 37.60 -4.16 -11.39
C ASN A 529 37.99 -3.99 -9.91
N THR A 530 39.00 -3.15 -9.65
CA THR A 530 39.58 -2.89 -8.32
C THR A 530 38.56 -2.35 -7.31
N VAL A 531 37.59 -1.55 -7.76
CA VAL A 531 36.51 -1.01 -6.90
C VAL A 531 35.58 -2.15 -6.49
N SER A 532 35.10 -2.94 -7.46
CA SER A 532 34.24 -4.10 -7.19
C SER A 532 34.92 -5.13 -6.27
N PHE A 533 36.22 -5.38 -6.47
CA PHE A 533 37.03 -6.21 -5.58
C PHE A 533 37.09 -5.66 -4.15
N SER A 534 37.32 -4.36 -4.00
CA SER A 534 37.41 -3.71 -2.69
C SER A 534 36.07 -3.72 -1.96
N VAL A 535 34.97 -3.46 -2.67
CA VAL A 535 33.60 -3.55 -2.14
C VAL A 535 33.28 -4.98 -1.71
N ALA A 536 33.61 -5.98 -2.54
CA ALA A 536 33.39 -7.38 -2.19
C ALA A 536 34.17 -7.79 -0.93
N LEU A 537 35.44 -7.40 -0.81
CA LEU A 537 36.24 -7.68 0.40
C LEU A 537 35.69 -7.00 1.66
N ALA A 538 35.20 -5.77 1.53
CA ALA A 538 34.72 -4.97 2.66
C ALA A 538 33.36 -5.45 3.19
N TYR A 539 32.48 -5.92 2.31
CA TYR A 539 31.06 -6.10 2.65
C TYR A 539 30.46 -7.47 2.30
N SER A 540 31.22 -8.38 1.65
CA SER A 540 30.69 -9.71 1.38
C SER A 540 30.36 -10.45 2.69
N PRO A 541 29.15 -11.02 2.82
CA PRO A 541 28.77 -11.81 3.99
C PRO A 541 29.60 -13.10 4.10
N LEU A 542 30.09 -13.61 2.97
CA LEU A 542 30.88 -14.84 2.87
C LEU A 542 32.30 -14.71 3.46
N LEU A 543 32.76 -13.47 3.64
CA LEU A 543 34.13 -13.18 4.04
C LEU A 543 34.19 -12.62 5.45
N ARG A 544 35.28 -12.93 6.15
CA ARG A 544 35.67 -12.28 7.40
C ARG A 544 37.12 -11.82 7.31
N GLN A 545 37.42 -10.69 7.94
CA GLN A 545 38.78 -10.23 8.09
C GLN A 545 39.34 -10.85 9.37
N VAL A 546 40.43 -11.60 9.26
CA VAL A 546 41.07 -12.28 10.41
C VAL A 546 42.27 -11.51 10.95
N ASP A 547 42.89 -10.68 10.11
CA ASP A 547 43.98 -9.77 10.46
C ASP A 547 44.03 -8.60 9.46
N ARG A 548 44.90 -7.62 9.66
CA ARG A 548 45.10 -6.48 8.77
C ARG A 548 45.44 -6.96 7.35
N GLY A 549 44.48 -6.77 6.44
CA GLY A 549 44.65 -7.16 5.04
C GLY A 549 44.62 -8.67 4.79
N ILE A 550 44.15 -9.48 5.75
CA ILE A 550 44.00 -10.93 5.59
C ILE A 550 42.52 -11.30 5.71
N PHE A 551 42.05 -12.04 4.71
CA PHE A 551 40.65 -12.42 4.57
C PHE A 551 40.53 -13.94 4.55
N ALA A 552 39.45 -14.43 5.18
CA ALA A 552 39.13 -15.84 5.23
C ALA A 552 37.65 -16.07 4.86
N ILE A 553 37.36 -17.28 4.40
CA ILE A 553 35.98 -17.74 4.22
C ILE A 553 35.35 -17.90 5.60
N ARG A 554 34.13 -17.38 5.75
CA ARG A 554 33.35 -17.55 6.97
C ARG A 554 33.00 -19.03 7.16
N GLY A 555 33.16 -19.54 8.38
CA GLY A 555 32.94 -20.97 8.65
C GLY A 555 34.07 -21.92 8.23
N TRP A 556 35.21 -21.40 7.78
CA TRP A 556 36.41 -22.21 7.54
C TRP A 556 37.39 -22.11 8.72
N PRO A 557 38.06 -23.22 9.08
CA PRO A 557 39.09 -23.22 10.11
C PRO A 557 40.31 -22.41 9.65
N ILE A 558 40.96 -21.72 10.59
CA ILE A 558 42.20 -21.00 10.32
C ILE A 558 43.37 -21.96 10.50
N ASN A 559 44.08 -22.25 9.41
CA ASN A 559 45.35 -22.97 9.48
C ASN A 559 46.47 -21.99 9.88
N ALA A 560 47.16 -22.26 10.99
CA ALA A 560 48.19 -21.37 11.53
C ALA A 560 49.38 -21.17 10.58
N ALA A 561 49.84 -22.23 9.90
CA ALA A 561 50.95 -22.13 8.95
C ALA A 561 50.58 -21.25 7.75
N ARG A 562 49.35 -21.42 7.24
CA ARG A 562 48.82 -20.60 6.15
C ARG A 562 48.60 -19.15 6.58
N LEU A 563 48.17 -18.91 7.82
CA LEU A 563 48.04 -17.55 8.37
C LEU A 563 49.40 -16.84 8.41
N SER A 564 50.44 -17.50 8.92
CA SER A 564 51.80 -16.94 8.96
C SER A 564 52.34 -16.63 7.56
N GLU A 565 52.07 -17.48 6.57
CA GLU A 565 52.42 -17.23 5.17
C GLU A 565 51.62 -16.06 4.57
N ALA A 566 50.33 -15.95 4.86
CA ALA A 566 49.53 -14.82 4.40
C ALA A 566 50.00 -13.50 5.03
N GLN A 567 50.40 -13.52 6.31
CA GLN A 567 50.96 -12.36 7.03
C GLN A 567 52.26 -11.87 6.41
N SER A 568 53.17 -12.78 6.03
CA SER A 568 54.43 -12.41 5.36
C SER A 568 54.21 -11.82 3.96
N ARG A 569 53.03 -12.04 3.36
CA ARG A 569 52.64 -11.51 2.04
C ARG A 569 51.83 -10.21 2.09
N VAL A 570 51.49 -9.72 3.28
CA VAL A 570 50.80 -8.44 3.42
C VAL A 570 51.76 -7.31 3.00
N GLY A 571 51.49 -6.68 1.85
CA GLY A 571 52.28 -5.57 1.33
C GLY A 571 53.45 -5.93 0.40
N THR A 572 53.62 -7.20 0.00
CA THR A 572 54.81 -7.65 -0.76
C THR A 572 54.55 -8.04 -2.23
N SER A 573 53.32 -7.93 -2.76
CA SER A 573 53.05 -8.28 -4.18
C SER A 573 53.39 -7.12 -5.12
N SER A 574 54.37 -7.35 -5.99
CA SER A 574 54.81 -6.50 -7.10
C SER A 574 53.81 -6.53 -8.26
N GLY A 575 52.69 -5.82 -8.14
CA GLY A 575 51.76 -5.53 -9.24
C GLY A 575 51.43 -4.04 -9.29
N PRO A 576 50.74 -3.50 -10.31
CA PRO A 576 50.64 -2.04 -10.58
C PRO A 576 49.95 -1.22 -9.47
N LEU A 577 49.37 -1.90 -8.50
CA LEU A 577 48.97 -1.35 -7.20
C LEU A 577 49.99 -1.76 -6.14
N VAL A 578 51.25 -1.41 -6.37
CA VAL A 578 52.29 -1.51 -5.34
C VAL A 578 51.87 -0.52 -4.27
N ASN A 579 51.34 -1.03 -3.16
CA ASN A 579 51.42 -0.28 -1.91
C ASN A 579 52.90 -0.22 -1.56
N TYR A 580 53.63 0.76 -2.10
CA TYR A 580 54.95 1.16 -1.63
C TYR A 580 54.78 1.75 -0.22
N ARG A 581 54.40 0.92 0.74
CA ARG A 581 54.36 1.23 2.18
C ARG A 581 55.49 0.48 2.89
N GLU A 582 56.64 0.36 2.24
CA GLU A 582 57.88 0.17 2.99
C GLU A 582 58.08 1.42 3.84
N ILE A 583 57.81 1.27 5.13
CA ILE A 583 58.08 2.29 6.13
C ILE A 583 59.38 1.87 6.78
N SER A 584 60.45 2.58 6.49
CA SER A 584 61.73 2.40 7.15
C SER A 584 61.82 3.38 8.32
N VAL A 585 62.26 2.86 9.47
CA VAL A 585 62.55 3.66 10.66
C VAL A 585 64.03 3.49 10.96
N SER A 586 64.80 4.57 10.86
CA SER A 586 66.23 4.57 11.16
C SER A 586 66.47 4.59 12.68
N SER A 587 67.67 4.20 13.11
CA SER A 587 68.09 4.34 14.51
C SER A 587 68.18 5.81 14.97
N SER A 588 68.32 6.75 14.03
CA SER A 588 68.26 8.21 14.28
C SER A 588 66.83 8.75 14.47
N GLY A 589 65.81 7.92 14.25
CA GLY A 589 64.40 8.30 14.38
C GLY A 589 63.79 8.91 13.12
N ASP A 590 64.45 8.76 11.97
CA ASP A 590 63.91 9.15 10.67
C ASP A 590 62.93 8.10 10.19
N VAL A 591 61.72 8.53 9.84
CA VAL A 591 60.64 7.69 9.35
C VAL A 591 60.44 8.00 7.88
N SER A 592 60.76 7.05 7.00
CA SER A 592 60.65 7.20 5.55
C SER A 592 59.54 6.33 4.99
N TRP A 593 58.72 6.87 4.11
CA TRP A 593 57.72 6.14 3.33
C TRP A 593 57.57 6.72 1.92
N VAL A 594 57.00 5.93 1.02
CA VAL A 594 56.73 6.35 -0.36
C VAL A 594 55.23 6.47 -0.57
N ASN A 595 54.81 7.39 -1.44
CA ASN A 595 53.42 7.55 -1.83
C ASN A 595 53.32 8.04 -3.27
N THR A 596 52.13 7.96 -3.85
CA THR A 596 51.85 8.43 -5.20
C THR A 596 50.81 9.54 -5.15
N VAL A 597 51.00 10.59 -5.93
CA VAL A 597 50.05 11.69 -6.03
C VAL A 597 48.79 11.18 -6.74
N SER A 598 47.71 11.02 -5.98
CA SER A 598 46.40 10.63 -6.54
C SER A 598 45.64 11.85 -7.05
N LYS A 599 44.69 11.64 -7.98
CA LYS A 599 43.78 12.72 -8.44
C LYS A 599 43.02 13.37 -7.28
N SER A 600 42.61 12.60 -6.28
CA SER A 600 41.92 13.13 -5.10
C SER A 600 42.83 13.91 -4.15
N SER A 601 44.12 13.53 -4.08
CA SER A 601 45.13 14.28 -3.34
C SER A 601 45.41 15.66 -3.95
N LEU A 602 45.36 15.79 -5.28
CA LEU A 602 45.46 17.07 -5.97
C LEU A 602 44.26 17.98 -5.69
N THR A 603 43.04 17.42 -5.67
CA THR A 603 41.83 18.20 -5.35
C THR A 603 41.82 18.67 -3.90
N ASN A 604 42.18 17.79 -2.97
CA ASN A 604 42.02 18.05 -1.53
C ASN A 604 43.29 18.59 -0.85
N LEU A 605 44.43 18.59 -1.55
CA LEU A 605 45.71 19.16 -1.12
C LEU A 605 46.29 18.59 0.19
N TYR A 606 45.92 17.35 0.52
CA TYR A 606 46.49 16.59 1.64
C TYR A 606 46.91 15.19 1.20
N ALA A 607 47.91 14.64 1.89
CA ALA A 607 48.38 13.28 1.71
C ALA A 607 48.05 12.43 2.93
N GLY A 608 47.61 11.19 2.73
CA GLY A 608 47.47 10.22 3.82
C GLY A 608 48.84 9.72 4.28
N VAL A 609 49.06 9.70 5.59
CA VAL A 609 50.26 9.12 6.21
C VAL A 609 49.96 7.66 6.58
N PRO A 610 50.79 6.68 6.19
CA PRO A 610 50.60 5.29 6.58
C PRO A 610 50.55 5.14 8.11
N SER A 611 49.62 4.34 8.63
CA SER A 611 49.41 4.20 10.09
C SER A 611 50.68 3.81 10.86
N LYS A 612 51.57 3.00 10.25
CA LYS A 612 52.84 2.60 10.88
C LYS A 612 53.87 3.74 10.90
N ALA A 613 53.85 4.67 9.94
CA ALA A 613 54.67 5.88 10.00
C ALA A 613 54.12 6.87 11.04
N PHE A 614 52.79 7.02 11.10
CA PHE A 614 52.12 7.86 12.09
C PHE A 614 52.42 7.44 13.54
N LEU A 615 52.54 6.14 13.84
CA LEU A 615 52.93 5.66 15.17
C LEU A 615 54.32 6.15 15.65
N HIS A 616 55.16 6.64 14.74
CA HIS A 616 56.51 7.12 15.03
C HIS A 616 56.67 8.64 14.85
N LEU A 617 55.57 9.36 14.57
CA LEU A 617 55.56 10.80 14.33
C LEU A 617 54.55 11.49 15.26
N ASP A 618 54.95 12.61 15.86
CA ASP A 618 54.06 13.41 16.71
C ASP A 618 53.31 14.44 15.87
N ALA A 619 52.02 14.63 16.16
CA ALA A 619 51.24 15.71 15.53
C ALA A 619 51.94 17.08 15.66
N GLY A 620 51.74 17.94 14.66
CA GLY A 620 52.36 19.26 14.61
C GLY A 620 53.01 19.59 13.27
N GLU A 621 53.82 20.65 13.26
CA GLU A 621 54.46 21.19 12.07
C GLU A 621 55.85 20.58 11.84
N TYR A 622 56.15 20.30 10.58
CA TYR A 622 57.44 19.83 10.09
C TYR A 622 57.93 20.77 9.00
N ASP A 623 59.19 21.20 9.09
CA ASP A 623 59.84 22.02 8.07
C ASP A 623 60.41 21.14 6.96
N ALA A 624 59.93 21.34 5.73
CA ALA A 624 60.39 20.71 4.51
C ALA A 624 61.00 21.75 3.58
N GLU A 625 62.28 22.06 3.80
CA GLU A 625 63.06 23.02 3.01
C GLU A 625 62.36 24.38 2.83
N GLY A 626 61.77 24.90 3.92
CA GLY A 626 61.04 26.18 3.93
C GLY A 626 59.54 26.07 3.66
N ALA A 627 59.03 24.86 3.34
CA ALA A 627 57.59 24.58 3.31
C ALA A 627 57.12 23.94 4.63
N ILE A 628 56.03 24.45 5.20
CA ILE A 628 55.47 23.91 6.44
C ILE A 628 54.49 22.78 6.10
N LEU A 629 54.78 21.59 6.62
CA LEU A 629 53.93 20.40 6.54
C LEU A 629 53.27 20.14 7.89
N THR A 630 51.95 20.17 7.94
CA THR A 630 51.22 19.96 9.20
C THR A 630 50.67 18.54 9.27
N LEU A 631 51.15 17.76 10.24
CA LEU A 631 50.63 16.43 10.54
C LEU A 631 49.44 16.54 11.50
N THR A 632 48.25 16.20 11.00
CA THR A 632 47.00 16.14 11.77
C THR A 632 46.38 14.76 11.59
N GLU A 633 46.24 14.01 12.68
CA GLU A 633 45.80 12.60 12.63
C GLU A 633 46.63 11.81 11.60
N ASN A 634 45.99 11.04 10.71
CA ASN A 634 46.65 10.29 9.65
C ASN A 634 46.87 11.09 8.35
N ARG A 635 46.91 12.42 8.40
CA ARG A 635 47.04 13.28 7.20
C ARG A 635 48.15 14.31 7.37
N MET A 636 48.89 14.53 6.29
CA MET A 636 49.89 15.58 6.21
C MET A 636 49.43 16.64 5.22
N ILE A 637 49.06 17.80 5.76
CA ILE A 637 48.56 18.97 5.03
C ILE A 637 49.76 19.77 4.51
N GLY A 638 49.65 20.32 3.30
CA GLY A 638 50.74 21.05 2.65
C GLY A 638 51.68 20.15 1.84
N LEU A 639 51.70 18.84 2.12
CA LEU A 639 52.60 17.89 1.46
C LEU A 639 52.37 17.82 -0.05
N ILE A 640 51.12 17.72 -0.49
CA ILE A 640 50.81 17.64 -1.92
C ILE A 640 51.14 18.96 -2.62
N LYS A 641 50.93 20.11 -1.99
CA LYS A 641 51.33 21.40 -2.55
C LYS A 641 52.85 21.47 -2.74
N HIS A 642 53.61 20.96 -1.77
CA HIS A 642 55.07 20.92 -1.84
C HIS A 642 55.55 19.99 -2.96
N VAL A 643 54.99 18.78 -3.08
CA VAL A 643 55.29 17.85 -4.19
C VAL A 643 54.98 18.46 -5.55
N VAL A 644 53.83 19.14 -5.69
CA VAL A 644 53.47 19.85 -6.94
C VAL A 644 54.44 21.00 -7.23
N SER A 645 54.89 21.74 -6.21
CA SER A 645 55.87 22.81 -6.39
C SER A 645 57.26 22.32 -6.85
N GLN A 646 57.57 21.04 -6.58
CA GLN A 646 58.77 20.36 -7.06
C GLN A 646 58.57 19.72 -8.46
N GLY A 647 57.41 19.93 -9.11
CA GLY A 647 57.12 19.43 -10.46
C GLY A 647 56.30 18.14 -10.53
N GLY A 648 55.75 17.67 -9.40
CA GLY A 648 54.91 16.46 -9.38
C GLY A 648 53.47 16.67 -9.90
N ASP A 649 52.94 15.67 -10.57
CA ASP A 649 51.58 15.61 -11.12
C ASP A 649 50.83 14.32 -10.70
N ALA A 650 49.62 14.08 -11.24
CA ALA A 650 48.86 12.87 -10.93
C ALA A 650 49.59 11.61 -11.44
N GLY A 651 49.97 10.73 -10.53
CA GLY A 651 50.77 9.54 -10.86
C GLY A 651 52.24 9.67 -10.49
N THR A 652 52.72 10.87 -10.13
CA THR A 652 54.08 11.05 -9.61
C THR A 652 54.27 10.33 -8.27
N ALA A 653 55.32 9.52 -8.17
CA ALA A 653 55.77 8.87 -6.94
C ALA A 653 56.77 9.76 -6.18
N TYR A 654 56.60 9.88 -4.87
CA TYR A 654 57.45 10.69 -4.00
C TYR A 654 57.76 9.97 -2.68
N ARG A 655 58.96 10.20 -2.14
CA ARG A 655 59.42 9.75 -0.83
C ARG A 655 59.25 10.89 0.16
N VAL A 656 58.84 10.54 1.38
CA VAL A 656 58.82 11.47 2.50
C VAL A 656 59.65 10.85 3.61
N THR A 657 60.61 11.59 4.13
CA THR A 657 61.39 11.24 5.32
C THR A 657 61.16 12.29 6.38
N ALA A 658 60.50 11.94 7.48
CA ALA A 658 60.19 12.88 8.56
C ALA A 658 60.79 12.41 9.89
N ASN A 659 61.23 13.35 10.72
CA ASN A 659 61.80 13.07 12.04
C ASN A 659 61.11 13.90 13.11
N SER A 660 60.43 13.23 14.05
CA SER A 660 59.66 13.90 15.10
C SER A 660 60.51 14.76 16.04
N ARG A 661 61.76 14.34 16.29
CA ARG A 661 62.65 15.03 17.24
C ARG A 661 63.20 16.32 16.66
N THR A 662 63.55 16.32 15.38
CA THR A 662 64.13 17.50 14.71
C THR A 662 63.06 18.40 14.08
N ARG A 663 61.81 17.93 14.00
CA ARG A 663 60.70 18.60 13.30
C ARG A 663 61.04 18.95 11.85
N LYS A 664 61.87 18.13 11.21
CA LYS A 664 62.23 18.26 9.79
C LYS A 664 61.58 17.15 8.97
N ALA A 665 61.24 17.48 7.74
CA ALA A 665 60.82 16.56 6.71
C ALA A 665 61.64 16.80 5.44
N LEU A 666 61.89 15.74 4.68
CA LEU A 666 62.49 15.77 3.36
C LEU A 666 61.51 15.10 2.39
N VAL A 667 61.27 15.73 1.25
CA VAL A 667 60.37 15.22 0.22
C VAL A 667 61.14 15.13 -1.09
N GLU A 668 61.20 13.93 -1.66
CA GLU A 668 61.96 13.63 -2.87
C GLU A 668 61.04 13.00 -3.92
N ILE A 669 61.03 13.52 -5.16
CA ILE A 669 60.33 12.87 -6.27
C ILE A 669 61.17 11.69 -6.76
N ILE A 670 60.56 10.51 -6.85
CA ILE A 670 61.25 9.24 -7.20
C ILE A 670 60.96 8.81 -8.65
N GLY A 671 59.87 9.30 -9.27
CA GLY A 671 59.56 9.02 -10.68
C GLY A 671 58.10 9.31 -11.06
N SER A 672 57.80 9.29 -12.36
CA SER A 672 56.44 9.33 -12.91
C SER A 672 56.05 7.93 -13.38
N ALA A 673 54.84 7.47 -13.07
CA ALA A 673 54.34 6.15 -13.51
C ALA A 673 54.00 6.09 -15.02
N GLY A 674 54.66 6.90 -15.86
CA GLY A 674 54.36 7.08 -17.30
C GLY A 674 55.41 6.60 -18.29
N ASP A 675 56.65 6.30 -17.88
CA ASP A 675 57.78 6.16 -18.83
C ASP A 675 58.23 4.70 -19.13
N GLU A 676 57.44 3.66 -18.82
CA GLU A 676 57.81 2.25 -19.14
C GLU A 676 56.89 1.55 -20.16
N LEU A 677 56.16 2.28 -21.02
CA LEU A 677 55.31 1.67 -22.08
C LEU A 677 55.48 2.28 -23.48
N GLU A 678 56.67 2.79 -23.81
CA GLU A 678 57.08 3.03 -25.20
C GLU A 678 58.41 2.31 -25.46
N ASP A 679 58.34 1.00 -25.68
CA ASP A 679 59.22 0.28 -26.62
C ASP A 679 58.87 -1.21 -26.61
N GLY A 680 58.22 -1.67 -27.68
CA GLY A 680 57.94 -3.07 -27.93
C GLY A 680 56.75 -3.29 -28.85
N ASP A 681 57.04 -3.30 -30.16
CA ASP A 681 56.18 -3.75 -31.27
C ASP A 681 55.42 -5.06 -31.01
#